data_AF-A0A9W7GGK5-F1
#
_entry.id   AF-A0A9W7GGK5-F1
#
_cell.length_a   1.000
_cell.length_b   1.000
_cell.length_c   1.000
_cell.angle_alpha   90.00
_cell.angle_beta   90.00
_cell.angle_gamma   90.00
#
_symmetry.space_group_name_H-M   'P 1'
#
loop_
_entity.id
_entity.type
_entity.pdbx_description
1 polymer ?
#
loop_
_entity_poly.entity_id
_entity_poly.type
_entity_poly.pdbx_seq_one_letter_code
_entity_poly.pdbx_strand_id
1 'polypeptide(L)'
;MNKRASINGVDALGGEEDIRCPACGSAHPNPVLKETYRYCMNCSSVMREANSIDLSKIPKPAGRLLCIAASYGHVTDASKAVDVRAIIQAKIEGFGAKDCLNIPPQKNLLQYFNLDVGSSPCSLMEGRKCVRARFVVEGRKSEIIAMEGSKEYFLDNTGLFFAVPKSPPTLILGSCWYGHPRGLINGRGAFDVSEVLQARVEESGGTFLEISRLESLKDLFGDPCPNRRKNLVINYEIHGSSGSFVAEEVEGHLKKPIDLSYTPLIAPLIVIEKATYGMTKEGINEKIRDIQIELYSLNAITNRKALGLPISAEDNAKLTNEDGTPRVPHLNKKLAAAEALQEGFIDVTAHLQERVEECGGGRIDIQENEDLNKLFGSNPNPGSPKQIRITFTVLGHDSERMTHSNEITYPSGFPRNFIMPRSDNKTVEAVEVLSTEEVSVTEEVSVAADVPPGSVDEAPQDPSPSSKKTVVVNLLADLYVVCPKVLTTLEITQAFYGKTGNYKKIFDVTSELRQLSFMQGGNKLQISDTSSLAELFRDPARGVRKELRCSYTIRGFSGTMRIEESGGYLRSTIQIGYLPKENTPAHNRRESRKVSMSHAVGGAMAALKFLKNAKKKIKGNRGTLLISNDQVISGDTGVEGAIAEEEGEEVEEGEGEGDGAEDKKVEFPPV
;
A
#
# COMPACT_ATOMS: atom_id res chain seq x y z
N MET A 1 42.70 18.77 -53.98
CA MET A 1 41.45 18.02 -54.25
C MET A 1 41.04 17.31 -52.97
N ASN A 2 40.25 17.94 -52.10
CA ASN A 2 39.74 17.33 -50.86
C ASN A 2 38.22 17.24 -50.96
N LYS A 3 37.70 16.04 -51.24
CA LYS A 3 36.27 15.74 -51.14
C LYS A 3 35.96 15.45 -49.67
N ARG A 4 35.30 16.38 -48.98
CA ARG A 4 34.56 16.11 -47.75
C ARG A 4 33.39 15.19 -48.12
N ALA A 5 33.35 13.99 -47.57
CA ALA A 5 32.17 13.15 -47.60
C ALA A 5 31.15 13.74 -46.61
N SER A 6 30.06 14.30 -47.14
CA SER A 6 28.89 14.68 -46.36
C SER A 6 28.12 13.41 -46.01
N ILE A 7 28.07 13.06 -44.72
CA ILE A 7 27.09 12.12 -44.18
C ILE A 7 25.78 12.91 -44.09
N ASN A 8 25.03 12.97 -45.20
CA ASN A 8 23.69 13.55 -45.26
C ASN A 8 22.72 12.44 -45.69
N GLY A 9 21.95 11.97 -44.73
CA GLY A 9 20.89 10.98 -44.89
C GLY A 9 20.01 10.94 -43.64
N VAL A 10 19.65 12.11 -43.11
CA VAL A 10 18.61 12.24 -42.09
C VAL A 10 17.61 13.24 -42.67
N ASP A 11 16.44 12.74 -43.03
CA ASP A 11 15.36 13.54 -43.61
C ASP A 11 14.97 14.67 -42.65
N ALA A 12 15.28 15.90 -43.07
CA ALA A 12 15.00 17.12 -42.33
C ALA A 12 13.48 17.38 -42.28
N LEU A 13 12.86 17.03 -41.16
CA LEU A 13 11.47 17.36 -40.83
C LEU A 13 11.30 18.87 -40.59
N GLY A 14 10.98 19.63 -41.65
CA GLY A 14 10.46 21.00 -41.56
C GLY A 14 11.47 22.06 -41.10
N GLY A 15 11.36 23.29 -41.63
CA GLY A 15 12.25 24.39 -41.25
C GLY A 15 12.26 24.57 -39.73
N GLU A 16 13.42 24.34 -39.10
CA GLU A 16 13.56 24.47 -37.65
C GLU A 16 13.38 25.94 -37.28
N GLU A 17 12.18 26.27 -36.80
CA GLU A 17 11.92 27.57 -36.21
C GLU A 17 12.95 27.85 -35.12
N ASP A 18 13.52 29.05 -35.17
CA ASP A 18 14.55 29.55 -34.27
C ASP A 18 13.99 29.59 -32.83
N ILE A 19 14.24 28.54 -32.03
CA ILE A 19 13.67 28.42 -30.68
C ILE A 19 14.33 29.45 -29.78
N ARG A 20 13.53 30.33 -29.21
CA ARG A 20 14.00 31.40 -28.32
C ARG A 20 13.45 31.22 -26.92
N CYS A 21 14.28 31.53 -25.94
CA CYS A 21 13.87 31.52 -24.54
C CYS A 21 12.75 32.56 -24.32
N PRO A 22 11.59 32.16 -23.73
CA PRO A 22 10.48 33.08 -23.51
C PRO A 22 10.79 34.18 -22.49
N ALA A 23 11.84 34.00 -21.66
CA ALA A 23 12.22 34.96 -20.63
C ALA A 23 13.26 36.00 -21.09
N CYS A 24 14.30 35.58 -21.81
CA CYS A 24 15.41 36.46 -22.19
C CYS A 24 15.61 36.62 -23.70
N GLY A 25 14.87 35.87 -24.54
CA GLY A 25 14.96 35.96 -26.00
C GLY A 25 16.21 35.31 -26.62
N SER A 26 17.13 34.77 -25.82
CA SER A 26 18.30 34.02 -26.31
C SER A 26 17.86 32.82 -27.14
N ALA A 27 18.48 32.62 -28.30
CA ALA A 27 18.22 31.48 -29.19
C ALA A 27 18.84 30.19 -28.62
N HIS A 28 18.21 29.05 -28.92
CA HIS A 28 18.72 27.73 -28.56
C HIS A 28 20.01 27.45 -29.37
N PRO A 29 21.12 27.06 -28.73
CA PRO A 29 22.40 26.90 -29.45
C PRO A 29 22.38 25.79 -30.50
N ASN A 30 21.56 24.76 -30.29
CA ASN A 30 21.38 23.63 -31.20
C ASN A 30 19.92 23.15 -31.19
N PRO A 31 19.03 23.68 -32.06
CA PRO A 31 17.59 23.41 -32.04
C PRO A 31 17.19 21.93 -32.12
N VAL A 32 18.01 21.08 -32.74
CA VAL A 32 17.83 19.61 -32.79
C VAL A 32 17.77 19.01 -31.39
N LEU A 33 18.56 19.57 -30.45
CA LEU A 33 18.70 19.07 -29.08
C LEU A 33 17.76 19.74 -28.07
N LYS A 34 16.75 20.48 -28.53
CA LYS A 34 15.77 21.18 -27.67
C LYS A 34 15.07 20.28 -26.65
N GLU A 35 14.96 18.99 -26.93
CA GLU A 35 14.31 18.03 -26.04
C GLU A 35 15.21 17.50 -24.93
N THR A 36 16.54 17.43 -25.14
CA THR A 36 17.50 17.07 -24.09
C THR A 36 18.04 18.31 -23.37
N TYR A 37 18.01 19.50 -24.00
CA TYR A 37 18.45 20.78 -23.41
C TYR A 37 17.29 21.77 -23.27
N ARG A 38 16.33 21.43 -22.41
CA ARG A 38 15.08 22.19 -22.25
C ARG A 38 15.22 23.53 -21.54
N TYR A 39 16.37 23.82 -20.95
CA TYR A 39 16.59 24.99 -20.10
C TYR A 39 17.52 26.00 -20.78
N CYS A 40 17.14 27.27 -20.76
CA CYS A 40 17.93 28.33 -21.36
C CYS A 40 19.27 28.46 -20.61
N MET A 41 20.39 28.34 -21.31
CA MET A 41 21.72 28.48 -20.69
C MET A 41 21.94 29.83 -19.99
N ASN A 42 21.32 30.90 -20.49
CA ASN A 42 21.53 32.25 -19.97
C ASN A 42 20.71 32.57 -18.71
N CYS A 43 19.48 32.06 -18.60
CA CYS A 43 18.57 32.43 -17.51
C CYS A 43 17.86 31.26 -16.83
N SER A 44 18.21 30.02 -17.20
CA SER A 44 17.65 28.76 -16.68
C SER A 44 16.13 28.65 -16.77
N SER A 45 15.49 29.47 -17.60
CA SER A 45 14.05 29.36 -17.85
C SER A 45 13.76 28.16 -18.74
N VAL A 46 12.66 27.48 -18.47
CA VAL A 46 12.16 26.37 -19.31
C VAL A 46 11.83 26.94 -20.69
N MET A 47 12.59 26.51 -21.69
CA MET A 47 12.31 26.83 -23.10
C MET A 47 11.23 25.91 -23.66
N ARG A 48 11.18 24.67 -23.17
CA ARG A 48 10.22 23.67 -23.63
C ARG A 48 9.77 22.77 -22.48
N GLU A 49 8.46 22.68 -22.27
CA GLU A 49 7.89 21.82 -21.22
C GLU A 49 8.07 20.34 -21.55
N ALA A 50 8.26 19.52 -20.51
CA ALA A 50 8.36 18.06 -20.61
C ALA A 50 7.21 17.42 -21.43
N ASN A 51 6.01 17.97 -21.28
CA ASN A 51 4.79 17.46 -21.90
C ASN A 51 4.54 17.93 -23.33
N SER A 52 5.34 18.87 -23.84
CA SER A 52 5.13 19.47 -25.17
C SER A 52 5.67 18.65 -26.36
N ILE A 53 6.22 17.46 -26.11
CA ILE A 53 6.66 16.55 -27.17
C ILE A 53 5.43 15.92 -27.82
N ASP A 54 5.30 16.15 -29.12
CA ASP A 54 4.30 15.49 -29.95
C ASP A 54 4.77 14.09 -30.33
N LEU A 55 4.36 13.10 -29.53
CA LEU A 55 4.72 11.69 -29.73
C LEU A 55 4.17 11.13 -31.05
N SER A 56 3.16 11.77 -31.66
CA SER A 56 2.59 11.31 -32.94
C SER A 56 3.56 11.43 -34.11
N LYS A 57 4.54 12.34 -34.00
CA LYS A 57 5.58 12.57 -35.01
C LYS A 57 6.78 11.64 -34.86
N ILE A 58 6.88 10.91 -33.75
CA ILE A 58 7.98 9.99 -33.49
C ILE A 58 7.53 8.61 -33.98
N PRO A 59 8.32 7.92 -34.82
CA PRO A 59 8.03 6.55 -35.22
C PRO A 59 7.80 5.68 -34.00
N LYS A 60 6.68 4.94 -33.98
CA LYS A 60 6.40 4.01 -32.88
C LYS A 60 7.43 2.87 -32.92
N PRO A 61 8.08 2.55 -31.79
CA PRO A 61 9.04 1.47 -31.77
C PRO A 61 8.32 0.12 -31.85
N ALA A 62 9.07 -0.92 -32.19
CA ALA A 62 8.55 -2.29 -32.13
C ALA A 62 8.44 -2.84 -30.68
N GLY A 63 9.07 -2.18 -29.70
CA GLY A 63 9.14 -2.61 -28.30
C GLY A 63 8.38 -1.70 -27.31
N ARG A 64 8.52 -2.01 -26.01
CA ARG A 64 7.90 -1.22 -24.91
C ARG A 64 8.66 0.07 -24.59
N LEU A 65 9.92 0.17 -25.03
CA LEU A 65 10.81 1.30 -24.77
C LEU A 65 10.99 2.17 -26.01
N LEU A 66 10.57 3.44 -25.92
CA LEU A 66 10.76 4.44 -26.99
C LEU A 66 11.76 5.51 -26.56
N CYS A 67 12.89 5.66 -27.27
CA CYS A 67 13.79 6.79 -27.10
C CYS A 67 13.27 8.01 -27.89
N ILE A 68 12.73 9.01 -27.17
CA ILE A 68 12.16 10.22 -27.80
C ILE A 68 13.21 11.28 -28.09
N ALA A 69 14.30 11.32 -27.31
CA ALA A 69 15.42 12.22 -27.51
C ALA A 69 16.66 11.69 -26.80
N ALA A 70 17.85 11.85 -27.40
CA ALA A 70 19.09 11.58 -26.69
C ALA A 70 20.25 12.40 -27.23
N SER A 71 21.19 12.73 -26.35
CA SER A 71 22.38 13.51 -26.69
C SER A 71 23.60 13.02 -25.95
N TYR A 72 24.76 13.15 -26.59
CA TYR A 72 26.06 12.95 -25.97
C TYR A 72 26.89 14.24 -26.09
N GLY A 73 27.44 14.71 -24.96
CA GLY A 73 28.25 15.93 -24.93
C GLY A 73 28.19 16.67 -23.60
N HIS A 74 28.34 18.00 -23.62
CA HIS A 74 28.40 18.84 -22.42
C HIS A 74 27.08 18.83 -21.62
N VAL A 75 27.13 18.78 -20.29
CA VAL A 75 25.94 18.62 -19.43
C VAL A 75 24.87 19.72 -19.62
N THR A 76 25.31 20.94 -19.90
CA THR A 76 24.42 22.13 -19.98
C THR A 76 24.49 22.89 -21.31
N ASP A 77 25.45 22.57 -22.18
CA ASP A 77 25.69 23.34 -23.40
C ASP A 77 25.33 22.52 -24.64
N ALA A 78 24.17 22.85 -25.22
CA ALA A 78 23.66 22.17 -26.42
C ALA A 78 24.54 22.38 -27.66
N SER A 79 25.35 23.44 -27.72
CA SER A 79 26.28 23.66 -28.85
C SER A 79 27.44 22.68 -28.83
N LYS A 80 27.71 22.08 -27.66
CA LYS A 80 28.78 21.12 -27.40
C LYS A 80 28.24 19.73 -27.17
N ALA A 81 27.18 19.38 -27.89
CA ALA A 81 26.52 18.08 -27.83
C ALA A 81 26.04 17.66 -29.21
N VAL A 82 25.94 16.35 -29.40
CA VAL A 82 25.46 15.71 -30.63
C VAL A 82 24.23 14.86 -30.34
N ASP A 83 23.31 14.80 -31.30
CA ASP A 83 22.14 13.94 -31.23
C ASP A 83 22.55 12.48 -31.44
N VAL A 84 22.19 11.61 -30.50
CA VAL A 84 22.46 10.17 -30.56
C VAL A 84 21.17 9.34 -30.45
N ARG A 85 19.99 9.97 -30.59
CA ARG A 85 18.67 9.34 -30.45
C ARG A 85 18.51 8.13 -31.37
N ALA A 86 18.79 8.30 -32.67
CA ALA A 86 18.61 7.22 -33.65
C ALA A 86 19.49 6.00 -33.34
N ILE A 87 20.71 6.25 -32.85
CA ILE A 87 21.65 5.18 -32.49
C ILE A 87 21.16 4.44 -31.25
N ILE A 88 20.74 5.17 -30.21
CA ILE A 88 20.20 4.57 -28.99
C ILE A 88 18.93 3.76 -29.30
N GLN A 89 18.02 4.29 -30.12
CA GLN A 89 16.81 3.58 -30.53
C GLN A 89 17.16 2.28 -31.28
N ALA A 90 18.10 2.32 -32.23
CA ALA A 90 18.54 1.13 -32.95
C ALA A 90 19.20 0.09 -32.02
N LYS A 91 19.92 0.53 -30.98
CA LYS A 91 20.47 -0.38 -29.96
C LYS A 91 19.38 -1.06 -29.14
N ILE A 92 18.36 -0.31 -28.71
CA ILE A 92 17.20 -0.85 -27.97
C ILE A 92 16.47 -1.89 -28.83
N GLU A 93 16.25 -1.60 -30.11
CA GLU A 93 15.58 -2.52 -31.04
C GLU A 93 16.40 -3.78 -31.35
N GLY A 94 17.73 -3.68 -31.26
CA GLY A 94 18.64 -4.82 -31.39
C GLY A 94 18.70 -5.73 -30.17
N PHE A 95 18.22 -5.28 -29.00
CA PHE A 95 18.05 -6.15 -27.84
C PHE A 95 16.77 -6.98 -28.01
N GLY A 96 16.87 -8.31 -27.87
CA GLY A 96 15.78 -9.25 -28.21
C GLY A 96 14.42 -8.92 -27.57
N ALA A 97 14.42 -8.49 -26.31
CA ALA A 97 13.20 -8.10 -25.59
C ALA A 97 12.74 -6.66 -25.85
N LYS A 98 13.57 -5.82 -26.49
CA LYS A 98 13.28 -4.43 -26.86
C LYS A 98 12.75 -3.56 -25.72
N ASP A 99 13.22 -3.84 -24.52
CA ASP A 99 12.73 -3.30 -23.26
C ASP A 99 13.86 -2.73 -22.40
N CYS A 100 15.11 -2.75 -22.88
CA CYS A 100 16.25 -2.26 -22.12
C CYS A 100 17.28 -1.53 -22.98
N LEU A 101 18.06 -0.69 -22.30
CA LEU A 101 19.24 -0.01 -22.82
C LEU A 101 20.40 -0.30 -21.86
N ASN A 102 21.49 -0.84 -22.38
CA ASN A 102 22.72 -1.08 -21.62
C ASN A 102 23.93 -0.47 -22.35
N ILE A 103 24.62 0.44 -21.66
CA ILE A 103 25.92 0.98 -22.04
C ILE A 103 26.90 0.62 -20.90
N PRO A 104 27.68 -0.46 -21.06
CA PRO A 104 28.65 -0.87 -20.06
C PRO A 104 29.72 0.21 -19.85
N PRO A 105 30.27 0.36 -18.63
CA PRO A 105 31.27 1.37 -18.33
C PRO A 105 32.59 1.17 -19.11
N GLN A 106 32.87 -0.05 -19.57
CA GLN A 106 34.07 -0.36 -20.35
C GLN A 106 33.94 -0.03 -21.84
N LYS A 107 32.76 0.40 -22.33
CA LYS A 107 32.59 0.75 -23.74
C LYS A 107 33.03 2.19 -24.03
N ASN A 108 33.83 2.35 -25.07
CA ASN A 108 34.18 3.66 -25.59
C ASN A 108 32.96 4.30 -26.27
N LEU A 109 32.52 5.46 -25.78
CA LEU A 109 31.32 6.16 -26.22
C LEU A 109 31.41 6.68 -27.65
N LEU A 110 32.59 7.07 -28.13
CA LEU A 110 32.76 7.50 -29.52
C LEU A 110 32.50 6.33 -30.47
N GLN A 111 33.09 5.16 -30.17
CA GLN A 111 32.82 3.94 -30.92
C GLN A 111 31.37 3.49 -30.78
N TYR A 112 30.80 3.59 -29.58
CA TYR A 112 29.41 3.20 -29.31
C TYR A 112 28.41 4.03 -30.14
N PHE A 113 28.67 5.33 -30.29
CA PHE A 113 27.84 6.27 -31.05
C PHE A 113 28.33 6.52 -32.49
N ASN A 114 29.25 5.70 -33.01
CA ASN A 114 29.81 5.86 -34.36
C ASN A 114 30.32 7.29 -34.67
N LEU A 115 30.94 7.93 -33.67
CA LEU A 115 31.52 9.26 -33.79
C LEU A 115 33.02 9.15 -34.11
N ASP A 116 33.51 10.05 -34.96
CA ASP A 116 34.93 10.13 -35.26
C ASP A 116 35.71 10.63 -34.03
N VAL A 117 36.95 10.16 -33.87
CA VAL A 117 37.83 10.58 -32.75
C VAL A 117 38.05 12.10 -32.74
N GLY A 118 38.03 12.74 -33.92
CA GLY A 118 38.14 14.19 -34.06
C GLY A 118 36.82 14.96 -33.89
N SER A 119 35.68 14.27 -33.79
CA SER A 119 34.35 14.88 -33.67
C SER A 119 33.81 14.81 -32.24
N SER A 120 34.69 14.77 -31.22
CA SER A 120 34.21 14.84 -29.84
C SER A 120 33.45 16.16 -29.63
N PRO A 121 32.21 16.12 -29.11
CA PRO A 121 31.36 17.29 -29.03
C PRO A 121 31.86 18.36 -28.04
N CYS A 122 32.75 17.99 -27.11
CA CYS A 122 33.34 18.88 -26.12
C CYS A 122 34.74 18.39 -25.73
N SER A 123 35.72 19.31 -25.66
CA SER A 123 37.06 18.99 -25.14
C SER A 123 37.00 18.74 -23.63
N LEU A 124 37.90 17.89 -23.10
CA LEU A 124 38.03 17.60 -21.65
C LEU A 124 38.19 18.87 -20.79
N MET A 125 38.83 19.91 -21.35
CA MET A 125 39.07 21.17 -20.66
C MET A 125 37.81 22.02 -20.49
N GLU A 126 36.78 21.77 -21.29
CA GLU A 126 35.59 22.59 -21.36
C GLU A 126 34.44 22.09 -20.47
N GLY A 127 34.57 20.90 -19.89
CA GLY A 127 33.60 20.36 -18.95
C GLY A 127 33.46 18.85 -19.01
N ARG A 128 32.66 18.29 -18.10
CA ARG A 128 32.30 16.87 -18.12
C ARG A 128 31.30 16.59 -19.25
N LYS A 129 31.46 15.44 -19.89
CA LYS A 129 30.52 14.92 -20.87
C LYS A 129 29.49 14.01 -20.19
N CYS A 130 28.30 13.89 -20.77
CA CYS A 130 27.29 12.94 -20.33
C CYS A 130 26.50 12.39 -21.52
N VAL A 131 25.92 11.21 -21.32
CA VAL A 131 24.85 10.68 -22.15
C VAL A 131 23.54 11.03 -21.45
N ARG A 132 22.69 11.80 -22.13
CA ARG A 132 21.35 12.14 -21.66
C ARG A 132 20.35 11.52 -22.62
N ALA A 133 19.39 10.78 -22.10
CA ALA A 133 18.36 10.16 -22.92
C ALA A 133 17.00 10.25 -22.24
N ARG A 134 15.97 10.54 -23.05
CA ARG A 134 14.58 10.59 -22.63
C ARG A 134 13.82 9.44 -23.28
N PHE A 135 13.02 8.76 -22.48
CA PHE A 135 12.26 7.60 -22.88
C PHE A 135 10.77 7.79 -22.64
N VAL A 136 9.98 7.03 -23.38
CA VAL A 136 8.60 6.74 -23.04
C VAL A 136 8.48 5.25 -22.73
N VAL A 137 7.99 4.95 -21.54
CA VAL A 137 7.70 3.60 -21.04
C VAL A 137 6.21 3.55 -20.73
N GLU A 138 5.43 2.85 -21.55
CA GLU A 138 3.98 2.70 -21.35
C GLU A 138 3.23 4.04 -21.19
N GLY A 139 3.65 5.05 -21.95
CA GLY A 139 3.09 6.41 -21.89
C GLY A 139 3.68 7.31 -20.80
N ARG A 140 4.51 6.78 -19.90
CA ARG A 140 5.23 7.55 -18.88
C ARG A 140 6.57 8.02 -19.43
N LYS A 141 6.98 9.23 -19.07
CA LYS A 141 8.23 9.83 -19.55
C LYS A 141 9.30 9.75 -18.48
N SER A 142 10.49 9.35 -18.89
CA SER A 142 11.65 9.16 -18.00
C SER A 142 12.89 9.77 -18.64
N GLU A 143 13.76 10.34 -17.82
CA GLU A 143 15.03 10.93 -18.27
C GLU A 143 16.18 10.34 -17.46
N ILE A 144 17.15 9.75 -18.15
CA ILE A 144 18.39 9.26 -17.54
C ILE A 144 19.56 10.12 -17.99
N ILE A 145 20.51 10.30 -17.08
CA ILE A 145 21.76 11.02 -17.31
C ILE A 145 22.88 10.14 -16.76
N ALA A 146 23.78 9.69 -17.62
CA ALA A 146 24.99 8.98 -17.22
C ALA A 146 26.21 9.85 -17.53
N MET A 147 27.07 10.03 -16.53
CA MET A 147 28.24 10.89 -16.64
C MET A 147 29.42 10.13 -17.22
N GLU A 148 30.23 10.82 -18.01
CA GLU A 148 31.54 10.32 -18.39
C GLU A 148 32.45 10.29 -17.14
N GLY A 149 33.14 9.18 -16.95
CA GLY A 149 34.05 8.96 -15.82
C GLY A 149 35.37 9.72 -15.96
N SER A 150 36.36 9.32 -15.16
CA SER A 150 37.72 9.89 -15.24
C SER A 150 38.46 9.47 -16.50
N LYS A 151 38.10 8.33 -17.09
CA LYS A 151 38.66 7.83 -18.33
C LYS A 151 37.87 8.41 -19.50
N GLU A 152 38.55 9.19 -20.35
CA GLU A 152 37.91 9.89 -21.46
C GLU A 152 37.16 8.93 -22.39
N TYR A 153 35.92 9.28 -22.72
CA TYR A 153 34.96 8.52 -23.53
C TYR A 153 34.44 7.24 -22.89
N PHE A 154 34.54 7.06 -21.58
CA PHE A 154 33.93 5.94 -20.87
C PHE A 154 32.98 6.49 -19.82
N LEU A 155 31.84 5.83 -19.64
CA LEU A 155 30.96 6.17 -18.52
C LEU A 155 31.69 5.95 -17.19
N ASP A 156 31.19 6.57 -16.13
CA ASP A 156 31.60 6.24 -14.78
C ASP A 156 31.43 4.75 -14.46
N ASN A 157 31.91 4.30 -13.29
CA ASN A 157 31.94 2.88 -12.94
C ASN A 157 30.55 2.21 -12.92
N THR A 158 29.46 2.99 -12.89
CA THR A 158 28.10 2.46 -12.90
C THR A 158 27.60 2.14 -14.31
N GLY A 159 28.15 2.75 -15.35
CA GLY A 159 27.63 2.62 -16.71
C GLY A 159 26.25 3.25 -16.86
N LEU A 160 25.49 2.81 -17.85
CA LEU A 160 24.07 3.17 -18.01
C LEU A 160 23.28 1.90 -18.25
N PHE A 161 22.35 1.60 -17.35
CA PHE A 161 21.42 0.50 -17.48
C PHE A 161 20.01 0.99 -17.19
N PHE A 162 19.11 0.83 -18.16
CA PHE A 162 17.71 1.16 -18.02
C PHE A 162 16.89 0.02 -18.57
N ALA A 163 15.95 -0.51 -17.78
CA ALA A 163 15.07 -1.59 -18.17
C ALA A 163 13.63 -1.27 -17.83
N VAL A 164 12.71 -1.55 -18.74
CA VAL A 164 11.28 -1.41 -18.52
C VAL A 164 10.84 -2.46 -17.50
N PRO A 165 10.22 -2.07 -16.38
CA PRO A 165 9.70 -3.01 -15.41
C PRO A 165 8.72 -4.02 -16.05
N LYS A 166 8.82 -5.30 -15.66
CA LYS A 166 7.90 -6.35 -16.13
C LYS A 166 6.47 -6.10 -15.67
N SER A 167 6.31 -5.62 -14.43
CA SER A 167 5.04 -5.18 -13.85
C SER A 167 4.92 -3.65 -13.86
N PRO A 168 3.71 -3.09 -13.91
CA PRO A 168 3.51 -1.66 -13.66
C PRO A 168 4.16 -1.24 -12.32
N PRO A 169 4.80 -0.08 -12.25
CA PRO A 169 5.43 0.37 -11.01
C PRO A 169 4.39 0.60 -9.92
N THR A 170 4.73 0.22 -8.69
CA THR A 170 3.88 0.44 -7.52
C THR A 170 3.95 1.89 -7.04
N LEU A 171 5.13 2.51 -7.20
CA LEU A 171 5.38 3.92 -6.97
C LEU A 171 5.37 4.69 -8.31
N ILE A 172 4.44 5.62 -8.46
CA ILE A 172 4.36 6.53 -9.60
C ILE A 172 4.61 7.93 -9.10
N LEU A 173 5.52 8.66 -9.72
CA LEU A 173 5.73 10.07 -9.40
C LEU A 173 4.81 10.93 -10.26
N GLY A 174 4.11 11.84 -9.61
CA GLY A 174 3.41 12.94 -10.26
C GLY A 174 4.38 14.09 -10.55
N SER A 175 3.92 15.33 -10.40
CA SER A 175 4.80 16.48 -10.62
C SER A 175 5.86 16.60 -9.53
N CYS A 176 7.12 16.70 -9.95
CA CYS A 176 8.27 16.91 -9.08
C CYS A 176 9.04 18.16 -9.48
N TRP A 177 9.43 18.96 -8.50
CA TRP A 177 10.02 20.27 -8.72
C TRP A 177 11.23 20.48 -7.83
N TYR A 178 12.31 20.98 -8.41
CA TYR A 178 13.50 21.39 -7.67
C TYR A 178 13.75 22.87 -7.88
N GLY A 179 13.76 23.67 -6.81
CA GLY A 179 14.06 25.09 -6.93
C GLY A 179 13.57 25.95 -5.79
N HIS A 180 13.59 27.27 -5.98
CA HIS A 180 13.15 28.19 -4.95
C HIS A 180 11.63 28.06 -4.71
N PRO A 181 11.12 28.07 -3.46
CA PRO A 181 9.69 27.89 -3.16
C PRO A 181 8.76 28.86 -3.89
N ARG A 182 9.20 30.13 -4.07
CA ARG A 182 8.45 31.13 -4.86
C ARG A 182 8.58 30.95 -6.36
N GLY A 183 9.61 30.23 -6.80
CA GLY A 183 9.88 29.96 -8.20
C GLY A 183 8.85 29.03 -8.84
N LEU A 184 8.34 28.07 -8.06
CA LEU A 184 7.23 27.19 -8.45
C LEU A 184 5.99 27.96 -8.89
N ILE A 185 5.66 29.07 -8.23
CA ILE A 185 4.45 29.86 -8.51
C ILE A 185 4.61 30.66 -9.81
N ASN A 186 5.83 31.12 -10.09
CA ASN A 186 6.11 32.05 -11.17
C ASN A 186 6.76 31.39 -12.40
N GLY A 187 7.00 30.07 -12.37
CA GLY A 187 7.72 29.34 -13.41
C GLY A 187 9.18 29.77 -13.61
N ARG A 188 9.80 30.41 -12.60
CA ARG A 188 11.19 30.92 -12.68
C ARG A 188 12.01 30.44 -11.49
N GLY A 189 13.21 29.93 -11.74
CA GLY A 189 14.07 29.44 -10.65
C GLY A 189 13.57 28.15 -10.02
N ALA A 190 12.86 27.33 -10.79
CA ALA A 190 12.54 25.95 -10.48
C ALA A 190 12.64 25.10 -11.76
N PHE A 191 13.15 23.89 -11.61
CA PHE A 191 13.23 22.86 -12.64
C PHE A 191 12.14 21.81 -12.39
N ASP A 192 11.55 21.36 -13.48
CA ASP A 192 10.73 20.15 -13.47
C ASP A 192 11.67 18.95 -13.51
N VAL A 193 11.66 18.16 -12.44
CA VAL A 193 12.55 17.01 -12.26
C VAL A 193 11.77 15.69 -12.25
N SER A 194 10.50 15.73 -12.68
CA SER A 194 9.59 14.57 -12.67
C SER A 194 10.18 13.38 -13.45
N GLU A 195 10.67 13.62 -14.66
CA GLU A 195 11.20 12.56 -15.53
C GLU A 195 12.50 11.95 -14.99
N VAL A 196 13.37 12.75 -14.36
CA VAL A 196 14.64 12.29 -13.77
C VAL A 196 14.37 11.40 -12.56
N LEU A 197 13.47 11.83 -11.68
CA LEU A 197 13.10 11.04 -10.50
C LEU A 197 12.29 9.79 -10.88
N GLN A 198 11.41 9.88 -11.88
CA GLN A 198 10.64 8.73 -12.34
C GLN A 198 11.55 7.66 -12.95
N ALA A 199 12.61 8.07 -13.66
CA ALA A 199 13.61 7.14 -14.18
C ALA A 199 14.30 6.36 -13.05
N ARG A 200 14.66 7.02 -11.94
CA ARG A 200 15.25 6.34 -10.77
C ARG A 200 14.31 5.32 -10.12
N VAL A 201 13.02 5.65 -10.06
CA VAL A 201 12.01 4.71 -9.58
C VAL A 201 11.95 3.48 -10.49
N GLU A 202 12.01 3.68 -11.80
CA GLU A 202 12.01 2.59 -12.78
C GLU A 202 13.29 1.75 -12.76
N GLU A 203 14.46 2.39 -12.57
CA GLU A 203 15.74 1.70 -12.32
C GLU A 203 15.65 0.79 -11.08
N SER A 204 14.86 1.19 -10.09
CA SER A 204 14.56 0.42 -8.87
C SER A 204 13.39 -0.57 -9.05
N GLY A 205 13.06 -0.92 -10.31
CA GLY A 205 11.95 -1.83 -10.64
C GLY A 205 10.55 -1.27 -10.35
N GLY A 206 10.43 0.04 -10.11
CA GLY A 206 9.16 0.69 -9.82
C GLY A 206 8.73 0.68 -8.35
N THR A 207 9.63 0.31 -7.43
CA THR A 207 9.25 -0.02 -6.04
C THR A 207 9.63 1.05 -5.02
N PHE A 208 10.74 1.77 -5.23
CA PHE A 208 11.19 2.82 -4.31
C PHE A 208 11.91 3.96 -5.02
N LEU A 209 12.02 5.09 -4.34
CA LEU A 209 12.88 6.22 -4.66
C LEU A 209 13.75 6.54 -3.46
N GLU A 210 15.07 6.40 -3.63
CA GLU A 210 16.05 6.84 -2.63
C GLU A 210 16.87 8.03 -3.16
N ILE A 211 17.04 9.05 -2.33
CA ILE A 211 17.99 10.15 -2.57
C ILE A 211 18.76 10.41 -1.28
N SER A 212 20.06 10.11 -1.32
CA SER A 212 20.94 10.22 -0.16
C SER A 212 21.21 11.68 0.21
N ARG A 213 21.55 11.93 1.49
CA ARG A 213 22.06 13.25 1.93
C ARG A 213 23.39 13.61 1.27
N LEU A 214 24.20 12.61 0.91
CA LEU A 214 25.53 12.83 0.33
C LEU A 214 25.45 13.15 -1.17
N GLU A 215 24.30 12.95 -1.77
CA GLU A 215 24.09 13.15 -3.18
C GLU A 215 23.89 14.64 -3.50
N SER A 216 24.61 15.13 -4.50
CA SER A 216 24.55 16.53 -4.95
C SER A 216 23.35 16.70 -5.89
N LEU A 217 22.28 17.33 -5.40
CA LEU A 217 21.11 17.69 -6.20
C LEU A 217 21.48 18.65 -7.34
N LYS A 218 22.55 19.42 -7.16
CA LYS A 218 23.08 20.29 -8.21
C LYS A 218 23.66 19.47 -9.37
N ASP A 219 24.31 18.36 -9.10
CA ASP A 219 24.83 17.48 -10.15
C ASP A 219 23.71 16.68 -10.81
N LEU A 220 22.68 16.31 -10.03
CA LEU A 220 21.50 15.61 -10.56
C LEU A 220 20.61 16.47 -11.46
N PHE A 221 20.26 17.67 -11.00
CA PHE A 221 19.22 18.48 -11.63
C PHE A 221 19.76 19.79 -12.24
N GLY A 222 20.99 20.19 -11.91
CA GLY A 222 21.50 21.54 -12.15
C GLY A 222 21.17 22.52 -11.02
N ASP A 223 21.53 23.79 -11.16
CA ASP A 223 21.15 24.85 -10.19
C ASP A 223 20.14 25.83 -10.81
N PRO A 224 18.84 25.72 -10.50
CA PRO A 224 17.81 26.59 -11.08
C PRO A 224 17.91 28.04 -10.61
N CYS A 225 18.51 28.28 -9.44
CA CYS A 225 18.65 29.62 -8.88
C CYS A 225 19.88 29.68 -7.95
N PRO A 226 21.05 30.04 -8.51
CA PRO A 226 22.30 30.13 -7.75
C PRO A 226 22.17 31.02 -6.51
N ASN A 227 22.84 30.61 -5.44
CA ASN A 227 22.88 31.32 -4.14
C ASN A 227 21.51 31.52 -3.47
N ARG A 228 20.49 30.75 -3.86
CA ARG A 228 19.18 30.76 -3.20
C ARG A 228 18.84 29.37 -2.67
N ARG A 229 18.10 29.35 -1.57
CA ARG A 229 17.57 28.13 -0.96
C ARG A 229 16.59 27.45 -1.90
N LYS A 230 16.75 26.16 -2.10
CA LYS A 230 15.87 25.35 -2.93
C LYS A 230 15.17 24.30 -2.09
N ASN A 231 14.01 23.87 -2.57
CA ASN A 231 13.29 22.72 -2.06
C ASN A 231 13.10 21.72 -3.19
N LEU A 232 13.11 20.44 -2.84
CA LEU A 232 12.65 19.36 -3.69
C LEU A 232 11.22 19.00 -3.26
N VAL A 233 10.27 19.20 -4.16
CA VAL A 233 8.85 18.87 -3.97
C VAL A 233 8.54 17.67 -4.85
N ILE A 234 8.03 16.59 -4.26
CA ILE A 234 7.72 15.34 -4.95
C ILE A 234 6.25 15.04 -4.69
N ASN A 235 5.42 15.07 -5.73
CA ASN A 235 4.09 14.46 -5.66
C ASN A 235 4.20 13.04 -6.15
N TYR A 236 3.56 12.10 -5.45
CA TYR A 236 3.67 10.68 -5.76
C TYR A 236 2.33 9.99 -5.57
N GLU A 237 2.19 8.81 -6.13
CA GLU A 237 1.05 7.91 -6.00
C GLU A 237 1.59 6.51 -5.73
N ILE A 238 1.08 5.87 -4.69
CA ILE A 238 1.39 4.48 -4.35
C ILE A 238 0.06 3.73 -4.32
N HIS A 239 -0.13 2.77 -5.24
CA HIS A 239 -1.38 2.00 -5.36
C HIS A 239 -2.67 2.85 -5.33
N GLY A 240 -2.77 3.89 -6.18
CA GLY A 240 -3.94 4.77 -6.20
C GLY A 240 -3.97 5.84 -5.10
N SER A 241 -3.07 5.77 -4.12
CA SER A 241 -3.00 6.73 -3.02
C SER A 241 -1.99 7.83 -3.30
N SER A 242 -2.49 9.04 -3.57
CA SER A 242 -1.64 10.22 -3.80
C SER A 242 -1.05 10.77 -2.49
N GLY A 243 0.22 11.14 -2.52
CA GLY A 243 0.97 11.82 -1.48
C GLY A 243 1.81 12.97 -2.01
N SER A 244 2.38 13.75 -1.09
CA SER A 244 3.31 14.84 -1.42
C SER A 244 4.40 14.90 -0.35
N PHE A 245 5.63 15.10 -0.80
CA PHE A 245 6.82 15.17 0.03
C PHE A 245 7.61 16.43 -0.31
N VAL A 246 8.16 17.10 0.71
CA VAL A 246 8.97 18.30 0.55
C VAL A 246 10.24 18.16 1.36
N ALA A 247 11.38 18.22 0.68
CA ALA A 247 12.70 18.29 1.32
C ALA A 247 13.36 19.64 1.08
N GLU A 248 14.06 20.13 2.11
CA GLU A 248 14.91 21.30 2.03
C GLU A 248 16.31 20.92 1.53
N GLU A 249 16.85 21.71 0.61
CA GLU A 249 18.23 21.65 0.18
C GLU A 249 19.11 22.61 1.00
N VAL A 250 20.32 22.15 1.31
CA VAL A 250 21.39 22.89 1.98
C VAL A 250 22.69 22.61 1.21
N GLU A 251 23.26 23.65 0.61
CA GLU A 251 24.57 23.60 -0.07
C GLU A 251 24.66 22.56 -1.21
N GLY A 252 23.57 22.39 -1.96
CA GLY A 252 23.44 21.43 -3.05
C GLY A 252 22.99 20.05 -2.61
N HIS A 253 22.82 19.81 -1.30
CA HIS A 253 22.50 18.50 -0.73
C HIS A 253 21.17 18.51 0.02
N LEU A 254 20.56 17.34 0.20
CA LEU A 254 19.35 17.23 1.00
C LEU A 254 19.67 17.31 2.50
N LYS A 255 18.90 18.12 3.24
CA LYS A 255 18.99 18.17 4.71
C LYS A 255 18.60 16.83 5.36
N LYS A 256 17.65 16.11 4.76
CA LYS A 256 17.20 14.77 5.16
C LYS A 256 17.12 13.88 3.92
N PRO A 257 17.58 12.62 3.99
CA PRO A 257 17.46 11.74 2.83
C PRO A 257 15.98 11.56 2.51
N ILE A 258 15.71 11.26 1.24
CA ILE A 258 14.38 10.85 0.79
C ILE A 258 14.43 9.35 0.61
N ASP A 259 13.52 8.65 1.28
CA ASP A 259 13.24 7.24 1.06
C ASP A 259 11.72 7.14 0.91
N LEU A 260 11.28 7.07 -0.35
CA LEU A 260 9.89 6.77 -0.70
C LEU A 260 9.87 5.33 -1.18
N SER A 261 9.65 4.40 -0.27
CA SER A 261 9.50 2.99 -0.60
C SER A 261 8.02 2.60 -0.54
N TYR A 262 7.58 1.86 -1.54
CA TYR A 262 6.46 0.95 -1.36
C TYR A 262 7.01 -0.29 -0.67
N THR A 263 6.90 -0.36 0.65
CA THR A 263 6.83 -1.67 1.27
C THR A 263 5.49 -2.25 0.86
N PRO A 264 5.44 -3.45 0.23
CA PRO A 264 4.16 -4.14 0.15
C PRO A 264 3.55 -4.08 1.53
N LEU A 265 2.28 -3.66 1.61
CA LEU A 265 1.50 -3.95 2.79
C LEU A 265 1.47 -5.47 2.85
N ILE A 266 2.51 -6.08 3.43
CA ILE A 266 2.43 -7.43 3.95
C ILE A 266 1.38 -7.24 5.03
N ALA A 267 0.14 -7.58 4.67
CA ALA A 267 -0.94 -7.62 5.63
C ALA A 267 -0.38 -8.42 6.81
N PRO A 268 -0.61 -7.98 8.06
CA PRO A 268 -0.23 -8.78 9.22
C PRO A 268 -0.58 -10.25 8.95
N LEU A 269 0.44 -11.10 8.89
CA LEU A 269 0.28 -12.48 8.44
C LEU A 269 -0.29 -13.27 9.60
N ILE A 270 -1.51 -13.76 9.45
CA ILE A 270 -2.03 -14.81 10.32
C ILE A 270 -1.24 -16.07 9.97
N VAL A 271 -0.47 -16.55 10.94
CA VAL A 271 0.17 -17.85 10.87
C VAL A 271 -0.65 -18.80 11.72
N ILE A 272 -1.26 -19.80 11.10
CA ILE A 272 -1.99 -20.85 11.81
C ILE A 272 -0.96 -21.77 12.44
N GLU A 273 -0.82 -21.72 13.77
CA GLU A 273 0.10 -22.58 14.51
C GLU A 273 -0.46 -24.00 14.63
N LYS A 274 -1.77 -24.08 14.89
CA LYS A 274 -2.49 -25.33 15.00
C LYS A 274 -3.96 -25.11 14.72
N ALA A 275 -4.56 -25.95 13.90
CA ALA A 275 -6.00 -26.00 13.76
C ALA A 275 -6.52 -27.43 13.69
N THR A 276 -7.63 -27.66 14.38
CA THR A 276 -8.29 -28.97 14.40
C THR A 276 -9.77 -28.81 14.08
N TYR A 277 -10.29 -29.68 13.22
CA TYR A 277 -11.71 -29.81 12.92
C TYR A 277 -12.23 -31.13 13.47
N GLY A 278 -13.22 -31.08 14.36
CA GLY A 278 -13.78 -32.25 15.04
C GLY A 278 -13.96 -32.01 16.53
N MET A 279 -13.91 -33.06 17.34
CA MET A 279 -14.03 -32.97 18.79
C MET A 279 -12.75 -33.50 19.44
N THR A 280 -11.89 -32.60 19.93
CA THR A 280 -10.68 -32.98 20.68
C THR A 280 -11.03 -33.27 22.14
N LYS A 281 -10.18 -34.03 22.84
CA LYS A 281 -10.34 -34.26 24.27
C LYS A 281 -10.42 -32.97 25.09
N GLU A 282 -9.64 -31.95 24.74
CA GLU A 282 -9.74 -30.62 25.38
C GLU A 282 -11.10 -29.98 25.12
N GLY A 283 -11.60 -30.07 23.89
CA GLY A 283 -12.93 -29.56 23.53
C GLY A 283 -14.07 -30.23 24.29
N ILE A 284 -14.01 -31.54 24.48
CA ILE A 284 -14.99 -32.29 25.30
C ILE A 284 -14.93 -31.80 26.75
N ASN A 285 -13.74 -31.70 27.32
CA ASN A 285 -13.55 -31.28 28.71
C ASN A 285 -13.97 -29.82 28.95
N GLU A 286 -13.72 -28.93 28.00
CA GLU A 286 -14.18 -27.54 28.06
C GLU A 286 -15.71 -27.45 28.00
N LYS A 287 -16.36 -28.20 27.09
CA LYS A 287 -17.83 -28.27 27.05
C LYS A 287 -18.43 -28.78 28.35
N ILE A 288 -17.87 -29.86 28.91
CA ILE A 288 -18.29 -30.41 30.20
C ILE A 288 -18.12 -29.35 31.29
N ARG A 289 -16.97 -28.68 31.33
CA ARG A 289 -16.67 -27.63 32.32
C ARG A 289 -17.66 -26.45 32.23
N ASP A 290 -17.96 -25.98 31.02
CA ASP A 290 -18.88 -24.85 30.81
C ASP A 290 -20.30 -25.21 31.28
N ILE A 291 -20.79 -26.40 30.93
CA ILE A 291 -22.08 -26.91 31.40
C ILE A 291 -22.08 -27.05 32.94
N GLN A 292 -20.99 -27.53 33.54
CA GLN A 292 -20.86 -27.66 34.99
C GLN A 292 -20.83 -26.30 35.72
N ILE A 293 -20.14 -25.30 35.17
CA ILE A 293 -20.12 -23.93 35.71
C ILE A 293 -21.54 -23.35 35.69
N GLU A 294 -22.27 -23.53 34.59
CA GLU A 294 -23.65 -23.08 34.46
C GLU A 294 -24.58 -23.80 35.45
N LEU A 295 -24.47 -25.13 35.55
CA LEU A 295 -25.20 -25.94 36.52
C LEU A 295 -24.91 -25.51 37.97
N TYR A 296 -23.64 -25.23 38.30
CA TYR A 296 -23.25 -24.75 39.62
C TYR A 296 -23.92 -23.39 39.94
N SER A 297 -23.90 -22.46 38.97
CA SER A 297 -24.57 -21.17 39.10
C SER A 297 -26.08 -21.32 39.32
N LEU A 298 -26.75 -22.18 38.55
CA LEU A 298 -28.19 -22.43 38.71
C LEU A 298 -28.50 -23.12 40.04
N ASN A 299 -27.69 -24.09 40.46
CA ASN A 299 -27.84 -24.76 41.74
C ASN A 299 -27.67 -23.79 42.93
N ALA A 300 -26.77 -22.82 42.81
CA ALA A 300 -26.63 -21.75 43.80
C ALA A 300 -27.89 -20.86 43.88
N ILE A 301 -28.52 -20.56 42.73
CA ILE A 301 -29.79 -19.83 42.69
C ILE A 301 -30.92 -20.68 43.31
N THR A 302 -31.05 -21.96 42.95
CA THR A 302 -32.09 -22.83 43.52
C THR A 302 -31.91 -23.05 45.01
N ASN A 303 -30.68 -23.16 45.51
CA ASN A 303 -30.40 -23.28 46.94
C ASN A 303 -30.77 -22.00 47.69
N ARG A 304 -30.44 -20.81 47.15
CA ARG A 304 -30.92 -19.53 47.71
C ARG A 304 -32.44 -19.49 47.78
N LYS A 305 -33.12 -20.00 46.74
CA LYS A 305 -34.59 -20.07 46.67
C LYS A 305 -35.16 -20.96 47.77
N ALA A 306 -34.56 -22.14 47.93
CA ALA A 306 -34.96 -23.13 48.93
C ALA A 306 -34.76 -22.62 50.37
N LEU A 307 -33.74 -21.79 50.60
CA LEU A 307 -33.48 -21.13 51.89
C LEU A 307 -34.38 -19.91 52.17
N GLY A 308 -35.28 -19.55 51.24
CA GLY A 308 -36.15 -18.37 51.38
C GLY A 308 -35.41 -17.04 51.25
N LEU A 309 -34.20 -17.03 50.70
CA LEU A 309 -33.46 -15.79 50.43
C LEU A 309 -34.05 -15.07 49.21
N PRO A 310 -34.07 -13.73 49.20
CA PRO A 310 -34.58 -12.97 48.06
C PRO A 310 -33.71 -13.21 46.81
N ILE A 311 -34.36 -13.45 45.67
CA ILE A 311 -33.73 -13.69 44.37
C ILE A 311 -34.16 -12.59 43.41
N SER A 312 -33.23 -12.09 42.58
CA SER A 312 -33.52 -11.08 41.57
C SER A 312 -34.41 -11.64 40.45
N ALA A 313 -35.09 -10.75 39.71
CA ALA A 313 -35.87 -11.17 38.54
C ALA A 313 -34.97 -11.84 37.47
N GLU A 314 -33.75 -11.35 37.30
CA GLU A 314 -32.75 -11.91 36.37
C GLU A 314 -32.34 -13.34 36.76
N ASP A 315 -32.08 -13.59 38.05
CA ASP A 315 -31.73 -14.93 38.53
C ASP A 315 -32.92 -15.90 38.39
N ASN A 316 -34.16 -15.43 38.57
CA ASN A 316 -35.35 -16.24 38.29
C ASN A 316 -35.49 -16.55 36.80
N ALA A 317 -35.24 -15.58 35.91
CA ALA A 317 -35.29 -15.79 34.47
C ALA A 317 -34.25 -16.84 34.02
N LYS A 318 -33.07 -16.88 34.65
CA LYS A 318 -32.03 -17.89 34.38
C LYS A 318 -32.46 -19.32 34.73
N LEU A 319 -33.40 -19.53 35.66
CA LEU A 319 -33.84 -20.88 36.05
C LEU A 319 -34.72 -21.57 34.98
N THR A 320 -35.25 -20.80 34.04
CA THR A 320 -36.13 -21.27 32.96
C THR A 320 -35.48 -21.04 31.60
N ASN A 321 -35.72 -21.95 30.66
CA ASN A 321 -35.41 -21.72 29.24
C ASN A 321 -36.41 -20.72 28.64
N GLU A 322 -36.17 -20.29 27.39
CA GLU A 322 -37.09 -19.42 26.65
C GLU A 322 -38.50 -20.03 26.52
N ASP A 323 -38.57 -21.36 26.44
CA ASP A 323 -39.84 -22.12 26.40
C ASP A 323 -40.53 -22.26 27.77
N GLY A 324 -40.00 -21.63 28.82
CA GLY A 324 -40.52 -21.73 30.20
C GLY A 324 -40.21 -23.03 30.92
N THR A 325 -39.54 -23.99 30.28
CA THR A 325 -39.14 -25.27 30.89
C THR A 325 -37.99 -25.08 31.88
N PRO A 326 -37.87 -25.93 32.93
CA PRO A 326 -36.75 -25.86 33.87
C PRO A 326 -35.41 -26.09 33.16
N ARG A 327 -34.44 -25.19 33.38
CA ARG A 327 -33.13 -25.22 32.70
C ARG A 327 -32.19 -26.32 33.21
N VAL A 328 -32.28 -26.68 34.50
CA VAL A 328 -31.39 -27.67 35.14
C VAL A 328 -31.50 -29.07 34.53
N PRO A 329 -32.70 -29.68 34.34
CA PRO A 329 -32.82 -30.97 33.65
C PRO A 329 -32.27 -30.96 32.23
N HIS A 330 -32.45 -29.86 31.50
CA HIS A 330 -31.93 -29.70 30.15
C HIS A 330 -30.39 -29.68 30.13
N LEU A 331 -29.76 -28.96 31.07
CA LEU A 331 -28.30 -28.96 31.21
C LEU A 331 -27.75 -30.31 31.68
N ASN A 332 -28.44 -31.04 32.57
CA ASN A 332 -28.04 -32.40 32.92
C ASN A 332 -28.09 -33.36 31.72
N LYS A 333 -29.11 -33.22 30.85
CA LYS A 333 -29.17 -33.97 29.59
C LYS A 333 -28.03 -33.58 28.64
N LYS A 334 -27.72 -32.28 28.54
CA LYS A 334 -26.57 -31.80 27.77
C LYS A 334 -25.23 -32.30 28.33
N LEU A 335 -25.09 -32.36 29.66
CA LEU A 335 -23.90 -32.89 30.33
C LEU A 335 -23.70 -34.36 29.99
N ALA A 336 -24.74 -35.18 30.14
CA ALA A 336 -24.70 -36.60 29.77
C ALA A 336 -24.40 -36.81 28.27
N ALA A 337 -24.93 -35.95 27.40
CA ALA A 337 -24.63 -35.98 25.97
C ALA A 337 -23.16 -35.58 25.69
N ALA A 338 -22.61 -34.59 26.41
CA ALA A 338 -21.21 -34.17 26.29
C ALA A 338 -20.24 -35.24 26.79
N GLU A 339 -20.58 -35.93 27.89
CA GLU A 339 -19.81 -37.06 28.43
C GLU A 339 -19.82 -38.29 27.49
N ALA A 340 -20.86 -38.44 26.67
CA ALA A 340 -20.95 -39.50 25.67
C ALA A 340 -20.22 -39.18 24.35
N LEU A 341 -19.70 -37.96 24.17
CA LEU A 341 -18.94 -37.61 22.96
C LEU A 341 -17.64 -38.42 22.89
N GLN A 342 -17.36 -38.96 21.71
CA GLN A 342 -16.09 -39.62 21.43
C GLN A 342 -15.10 -38.61 20.82
N GLU A 343 -13.82 -38.78 21.16
CA GLU A 343 -12.75 -38.01 20.56
C GLU A 343 -12.56 -38.42 19.09
N GLY A 344 -12.53 -37.41 18.21
CA GLY A 344 -12.27 -37.61 16.79
C GLY A 344 -12.09 -36.26 16.11
N PHE A 345 -10.95 -36.04 15.48
CA PHE A 345 -10.64 -34.79 14.81
C PHE A 345 -9.64 -35.00 13.68
N ILE A 346 -9.54 -34.01 12.81
CA ILE A 346 -8.60 -33.92 11.70
C ILE A 346 -7.78 -32.65 11.90
N ASP A 347 -6.49 -32.72 11.58
CA ASP A 347 -5.64 -31.55 11.50
C ASP A 347 -5.97 -30.76 10.22
N VAL A 348 -6.40 -29.52 10.39
CA VAL A 348 -6.79 -28.63 9.29
C VAL A 348 -5.88 -27.40 9.21
N THR A 349 -4.71 -27.46 9.85
CA THR A 349 -3.72 -26.36 9.90
C THR A 349 -3.33 -25.91 8.49
N ALA A 350 -2.94 -26.84 7.61
CA ALA A 350 -2.52 -26.52 6.25
C ALA A 350 -3.65 -25.90 5.40
N HIS A 351 -4.86 -26.47 5.46
CA HIS A 351 -6.02 -25.98 4.71
C HIS A 351 -6.41 -24.56 5.15
N LEU A 352 -6.38 -24.26 6.45
CA LEU A 352 -6.67 -22.92 6.93
C LEU A 352 -5.55 -21.93 6.63
N GLN A 353 -4.28 -22.36 6.66
CA GLN A 353 -3.15 -21.52 6.26
C GLN A 353 -3.24 -21.13 4.78
N GLU A 354 -3.53 -22.09 3.90
CA GLU A 354 -3.78 -21.83 2.48
C GLU A 354 -4.94 -20.83 2.29
N ARG A 355 -6.04 -21.02 3.03
CA ARG A 355 -7.19 -20.10 2.99
C ARG A 355 -6.85 -18.67 3.44
N VAL A 356 -5.98 -18.53 4.44
CA VAL A 356 -5.45 -17.24 4.90
C VAL A 356 -4.63 -16.57 3.79
N GLU A 357 -3.78 -17.33 3.12
CA GLU A 357 -2.92 -16.87 2.03
C GLU A 357 -3.74 -16.43 0.82
N GLU A 358 -4.75 -17.20 0.42
CA GLU A 358 -5.75 -16.81 -0.59
C GLU A 358 -6.45 -15.49 -0.24
N CYS A 359 -6.66 -15.25 1.05
CA CYS A 359 -7.28 -14.04 1.58
C CYS A 359 -6.31 -12.86 1.77
N GLY A 360 -5.07 -12.99 1.30
CA GLY A 360 -4.02 -11.97 1.37
C GLY A 360 -3.31 -11.90 2.72
N GLY A 361 -3.32 -12.99 3.50
CA GLY A 361 -2.55 -13.15 4.75
C GLY A 361 -3.19 -12.53 6.00
N GLY A 362 -4.08 -11.54 5.85
CA GLY A 362 -4.62 -10.77 6.96
C GLY A 362 -5.98 -11.20 7.50
N ARG A 363 -6.59 -12.27 6.98
CA ARG A 363 -7.91 -12.74 7.44
C ARG A 363 -8.13 -14.24 7.23
N ILE A 364 -8.88 -14.84 8.13
CA ILE A 364 -9.56 -16.14 7.98
C ILE A 364 -11.04 -15.84 7.74
N ASP A 365 -11.58 -16.34 6.63
CA ASP A 365 -12.97 -16.12 6.21
C ASP A 365 -13.60 -17.48 5.86
N ILE A 366 -14.47 -18.00 6.73
CA ILE A 366 -15.26 -19.21 6.52
C ILE A 366 -16.72 -18.86 6.78
N GLN A 367 -17.55 -18.97 5.74
CA GLN A 367 -18.95 -18.58 5.79
C GLN A 367 -19.83 -19.69 6.37
N GLU A 368 -20.98 -19.31 6.95
CA GLU A 368 -21.95 -20.25 7.55
C GLU A 368 -22.44 -21.32 6.56
N ASN A 369 -22.54 -20.98 5.28
CA ASN A 369 -23.05 -21.83 4.20
C ASN A 369 -21.98 -22.72 3.53
N GLU A 370 -20.72 -22.66 3.96
CA GLU A 370 -19.67 -23.51 3.41
C GLU A 370 -19.73 -24.91 4.06
N ASP A 371 -19.75 -25.95 3.23
CA ASP A 371 -19.67 -27.34 3.70
C ASP A 371 -18.25 -27.66 4.19
N LEU A 372 -18.09 -27.67 5.51
CA LEU A 372 -16.80 -27.89 6.15
C LEU A 372 -16.22 -29.28 5.88
N ASN A 373 -17.06 -30.29 5.67
CA ASN A 373 -16.57 -31.63 5.34
C ASN A 373 -15.94 -31.65 3.95
N LYS A 374 -16.49 -30.87 3.02
CA LYS A 374 -15.93 -30.68 1.69
C LYS A 374 -14.68 -29.81 1.73
N LEU A 375 -14.69 -28.76 2.55
CA LEU A 375 -13.54 -27.85 2.72
C LEU A 375 -12.31 -28.56 3.28
N PHE A 376 -12.49 -29.46 4.26
CA PHE A 376 -11.39 -30.19 4.93
C PHE A 376 -11.20 -31.62 4.43
N GLY A 377 -11.94 -32.02 3.39
CA GLY A 377 -11.81 -33.32 2.71
C GLY A 377 -12.29 -34.55 3.49
N SER A 378 -12.72 -34.42 4.74
CA SER A 378 -13.24 -35.55 5.53
C SER A 378 -14.14 -35.13 6.70
N ASN A 379 -14.96 -36.07 7.18
CA ASN A 379 -15.85 -35.91 8.33
C ASN A 379 -15.34 -36.79 9.49
N PRO A 380 -14.73 -36.20 10.54
CA PRO A 380 -14.09 -36.97 11.60
C PRO A 380 -15.08 -37.72 12.49
N ASN A 381 -16.29 -37.16 12.68
CA ASN A 381 -17.31 -37.70 13.57
C ASN A 381 -18.72 -37.50 12.96
N PRO A 382 -19.16 -38.40 12.07
CA PRO A 382 -20.48 -38.34 11.46
C PRO A 382 -21.60 -38.39 12.52
N GLY A 383 -22.61 -37.52 12.39
CA GLY A 383 -23.75 -37.46 13.31
C GLY A 383 -23.45 -36.85 14.69
N SER A 384 -22.20 -36.43 14.94
CA SER A 384 -21.82 -35.74 16.17
C SER A 384 -21.52 -34.27 15.91
N PRO A 385 -21.71 -33.38 16.91
CA PRO A 385 -21.30 -31.99 16.80
C PRO A 385 -19.78 -31.90 16.63
N LYS A 386 -19.33 -30.93 15.83
CA LYS A 386 -17.91 -30.71 15.53
C LYS A 386 -17.51 -29.31 15.99
N GLN A 387 -16.21 -29.08 16.11
CA GLN A 387 -15.66 -27.79 16.50
C GLN A 387 -14.43 -27.51 15.63
N ILE A 388 -14.30 -26.27 15.17
CA ILE A 388 -13.04 -25.77 14.62
C ILE A 388 -12.33 -25.03 15.76
N ARG A 389 -11.14 -25.51 16.12
CA ARG A 389 -10.22 -24.83 17.04
C ARG A 389 -9.04 -24.32 16.24
N ILE A 390 -8.71 -23.04 16.40
CA ILE A 390 -7.60 -22.39 15.72
C ILE A 390 -6.74 -21.69 16.77
N THR A 391 -5.48 -22.06 16.82
CA THR A 391 -4.41 -21.30 17.46
C THR A 391 -3.63 -20.63 16.34
N PHE A 392 -3.57 -19.30 16.39
CA PHE A 392 -2.88 -18.53 15.38
C PHE A 392 -2.04 -17.43 16.01
N THR A 393 -0.96 -17.09 15.32
CA THR A 393 -0.11 -15.96 15.66
C THR A 393 -0.22 -14.91 14.57
N VAL A 394 -0.52 -13.69 14.97
CA VAL A 394 -0.48 -12.54 14.06
C VAL A 394 0.96 -12.01 14.04
N LEU A 395 1.65 -12.23 12.93
CA LEU A 395 2.96 -11.64 12.65
C LEU A 395 2.77 -10.22 12.10
N GLY A 396 3.49 -9.26 12.66
CA GLY A 396 3.59 -7.92 12.08
C GLY A 396 4.80 -7.77 11.15
N HIS A 397 4.87 -6.62 10.49
CA HIS A 397 5.73 -6.26 9.36
C HIS A 397 7.28 -6.30 9.58
N ASP A 398 7.83 -6.96 10.59
CA ASP A 398 9.30 -6.96 10.83
C ASP A 398 9.80 -8.17 11.64
N SER A 399 9.00 -9.24 11.78
CA SER A 399 9.40 -10.44 12.53
C SER A 399 10.44 -11.32 11.84
N GLU A 400 10.65 -11.17 10.52
CA GLU A 400 11.51 -12.06 9.73
C GLU A 400 13.00 -11.69 9.75
N ARG A 401 13.37 -10.47 10.19
CA ARG A 401 14.78 -10.08 10.33
C ARG A 401 15.28 -10.30 11.76
N MET A 402 16.23 -11.22 11.93
CA MET A 402 17.02 -11.39 13.17
C MET A 402 18.01 -10.23 13.34
N THR A 403 17.52 -9.08 13.78
CA THR A 403 18.32 -7.89 14.16
C THR A 403 18.59 -7.86 15.66
N HIS A 404 19.49 -7.00 16.16
CA HIS A 404 19.75 -6.91 17.61
C HIS A 404 18.72 -6.00 18.32
N SER A 405 18.46 -6.20 19.61
CA SER A 405 17.39 -5.53 20.40
C SER A 405 17.44 -4.00 20.45
N ASN A 406 18.52 -3.40 19.96
CA ASN A 406 18.80 -1.97 20.05
C ASN A 406 18.55 -1.26 18.71
N GLU A 407 18.23 -2.02 17.65
CA GLU A 407 18.02 -1.50 16.31
C GLU A 407 16.58 -1.03 16.14
N ILE A 408 16.44 0.25 15.78
CA ILE A 408 15.23 0.78 15.14
C ILE A 408 15.15 0.07 13.79
N THR A 409 14.00 -0.50 13.45
CA THR A 409 13.83 -1.15 12.15
C THR A 409 13.94 -0.10 11.05
N TYR A 410 15.08 -0.09 10.35
CA TYR A 410 15.24 0.62 9.08
C TYR A 410 14.56 -0.27 8.02
N PRO A 411 13.42 0.14 7.41
CA PRO A 411 13.02 1.51 7.05
C PRO A 411 11.76 2.06 7.77
N SER A 412 11.14 1.28 8.66
CA SER A 412 9.83 1.62 9.24
C SER A 412 9.92 2.61 10.43
N GLY A 413 11.11 2.82 11.01
CA GLY A 413 11.36 3.81 12.06
C GLY A 413 10.76 3.42 13.42
N PHE A 414 10.31 2.17 13.58
CA PHE A 414 9.71 1.67 14.80
C PHE A 414 10.75 0.98 15.69
N PRO A 415 10.70 1.15 17.02
CA PRO A 415 11.42 0.29 17.95
C PRO A 415 10.92 -1.17 17.81
N ARG A 416 11.84 -2.13 17.71
CA ARG A 416 11.55 -3.57 17.47
C ARG A 416 10.55 -4.21 18.46
N ASN A 417 10.34 -3.62 19.64
CA ASN A 417 9.36 -4.10 20.64
C ASN A 417 7.89 -4.00 20.18
N PHE A 418 7.58 -3.42 19.01
CA PHE A 418 6.20 -3.17 18.58
C PHE A 418 5.59 -4.18 17.63
N ILE A 419 6.32 -5.25 17.31
CA ILE A 419 5.82 -6.37 16.51
C ILE A 419 6.06 -7.65 17.31
N MET A 420 5.50 -7.69 18.52
CA MET A 420 5.42 -8.96 19.23
C MET A 420 4.36 -9.82 18.54
N PRO A 421 4.67 -11.08 18.19
CA PRO A 421 3.66 -12.03 17.76
C PRO A 421 2.55 -12.06 18.82
N ARG A 422 1.31 -11.82 18.39
CA ARG A 422 0.15 -11.99 19.25
C ARG A 422 -0.44 -13.35 18.92
N SER A 423 -0.24 -14.29 19.83
CA SER A 423 -0.96 -15.54 19.81
C SER A 423 -2.37 -15.32 20.36
N ASP A 424 -3.36 -15.84 19.65
CA ASP A 424 -4.75 -15.87 20.10
C ASP A 424 -5.36 -17.22 19.73
N ASN A 425 -6.45 -17.56 20.42
CA ASN A 425 -7.16 -18.81 20.23
C ASN A 425 -8.62 -18.51 19.89
N LYS A 426 -9.08 -19.06 18.76
CA LYS A 426 -10.49 -18.97 18.37
C LYS A 426 -11.10 -20.36 18.29
N THR A 427 -12.35 -20.46 18.72
CA THR A 427 -13.10 -21.70 18.73
C THR A 427 -14.51 -21.45 18.24
N VAL A 428 -14.95 -22.21 17.25
CA VAL A 428 -16.30 -22.11 16.66
C VAL A 428 -16.91 -23.50 16.53
N GLU A 429 -18.18 -23.61 16.91
CA GLU A 429 -18.94 -24.86 16.81
C GLU A 429 -19.58 -25.01 15.42
N ALA A 430 -19.52 -26.23 14.89
CA ALA A 430 -20.14 -26.62 13.63
C ALA A 430 -21.20 -27.69 13.90
N VAL A 431 -22.38 -27.51 13.31
CA VAL A 431 -23.51 -28.42 13.50
C VAL A 431 -23.88 -29.04 12.16
N GLU A 432 -24.09 -30.35 12.22
CA GLU A 432 -24.55 -31.13 11.09
C GLU A 432 -26.02 -30.79 10.83
N VAL A 433 -26.29 -30.10 9.72
CA VAL A 433 -27.66 -29.78 9.32
C VAL A 433 -28.10 -30.88 8.36
N LEU A 434 -29.06 -31.69 8.79
CA LEU A 434 -29.72 -32.63 7.89
C LEU A 434 -30.55 -31.83 6.89
N SER A 435 -29.93 -31.46 5.76
CA SER A 435 -30.65 -30.89 4.62
C SER A 435 -31.60 -31.97 4.10
N THR A 436 -32.89 -31.77 4.34
CA THR A 436 -33.92 -32.50 3.63
C THR A 436 -33.98 -31.86 2.25
N GLU A 437 -33.23 -32.39 1.29
CA GLU A 437 -33.45 -32.03 -0.10
C GLU A 437 -34.91 -32.39 -0.42
N GLU A 438 -35.76 -31.38 -0.52
CA GLU A 438 -37.04 -31.51 -1.19
C GLU A 438 -36.70 -31.87 -2.63
N VAL A 439 -36.79 -33.17 -2.95
CA VAL A 439 -36.70 -33.65 -4.32
C VAL A 439 -37.85 -33.01 -5.08
N SER A 440 -37.59 -31.88 -5.74
CA SER A 440 -38.52 -31.29 -6.68
C SER A 440 -38.62 -32.25 -7.86
N VAL A 441 -39.60 -33.14 -7.81
CA VAL A 441 -39.97 -34.00 -8.93
C VAL A 441 -40.46 -33.08 -10.05
N THR A 442 -39.60 -32.77 -11.01
CA THR A 442 -40.01 -32.20 -12.28
C THR A 442 -40.78 -33.29 -13.02
N GLU A 443 -42.11 -33.19 -13.04
CA GLU A 443 -42.98 -34.01 -13.89
C GLU A 443 -42.61 -33.74 -15.38
N GLU A 444 -41.81 -34.63 -15.96
CA GLU A 444 -41.73 -34.75 -17.41
C GLU A 444 -43.00 -35.46 -17.92
N VAL A 445 -43.95 -34.68 -18.40
CA VAL A 445 -45.11 -35.18 -19.16
C VAL A 445 -44.61 -35.69 -20.51
N SER A 446 -44.44 -37.00 -20.64
CA SER A 446 -44.18 -37.67 -21.92
C SER A 446 -45.51 -37.96 -22.65
N VAL A 447 -45.61 -37.45 -23.87
CA VAL A 447 -46.73 -37.69 -24.79
C VAL A 447 -46.52 -39.03 -25.48
N ALA A 448 -47.54 -39.88 -25.42
CA ALA A 448 -47.59 -41.22 -25.99
C ALA A 448 -47.42 -41.23 -27.52
N ALA A 449 -46.63 -42.20 -28.02
CA ALA A 449 -46.71 -42.68 -29.38
C ALA A 449 -46.58 -44.22 -29.39
N ASP A 450 -47.40 -44.83 -30.22
CA ASP A 450 -47.73 -46.25 -30.33
C ASP A 450 -46.54 -47.22 -30.45
N VAL A 451 -46.66 -48.35 -29.73
CA VAL A 451 -45.88 -49.58 -29.93
C VAL A 451 -46.84 -50.74 -30.26
N PRO A 452 -46.56 -51.58 -31.29
CA PRO A 452 -47.27 -52.83 -31.52
C PRO A 452 -46.63 -54.00 -30.72
N PRO A 453 -47.36 -55.09 -30.46
CA PRO A 453 -47.00 -56.06 -29.43
C PRO A 453 -46.00 -57.11 -29.94
N GLY A 454 -44.98 -57.38 -29.13
CA GLY A 454 -43.99 -58.43 -29.39
C GLY A 454 -43.35 -58.93 -28.10
N SER A 455 -43.93 -60.01 -27.56
CA SER A 455 -43.36 -61.10 -26.74
C SER A 455 -42.13 -60.87 -25.85
N VAL A 456 -42.38 -61.04 -24.54
CA VAL A 456 -41.66 -61.87 -23.52
C VAL A 456 -40.13 -61.80 -23.45
N ASP A 457 -39.60 -61.24 -22.35
CA ASP A 457 -38.74 -61.96 -21.40
C ASP A 457 -38.52 -61.10 -20.13
N GLU A 458 -38.82 -61.69 -18.96
CA GLU A 458 -38.67 -61.10 -17.63
C GLU A 458 -37.18 -60.98 -17.26
N ALA A 459 -36.67 -59.74 -17.19
CA ALA A 459 -35.38 -59.41 -16.58
C ALA A 459 -35.58 -58.91 -15.13
N PRO A 460 -34.62 -59.16 -14.22
CA PRO A 460 -34.77 -58.89 -12.80
C PRO A 460 -34.86 -57.39 -12.50
N GLN A 461 -35.79 -57.02 -11.63
CA GLN A 461 -35.96 -55.66 -11.11
C GLN A 461 -34.66 -55.17 -10.46
N ASP A 462 -34.07 -54.12 -11.04
CA ASP A 462 -32.98 -53.37 -10.42
C ASP A 462 -33.47 -52.71 -9.11
N PRO A 463 -32.64 -52.70 -8.05
CA PRO A 463 -32.99 -52.05 -6.80
C PRO A 463 -33.16 -50.54 -7.02
N SER A 464 -34.32 -50.03 -6.61
CA SER A 464 -34.65 -48.61 -6.51
C SER A 464 -33.45 -47.76 -6.08
N PRO A 465 -33.18 -46.60 -6.72
CA PRO A 465 -32.07 -45.73 -6.34
C PRO A 465 -32.28 -45.29 -4.90
N SER A 466 -31.47 -45.82 -3.99
CA SER A 466 -31.39 -45.35 -2.62
C SER A 466 -31.01 -43.88 -2.69
N SER A 467 -31.93 -42.98 -2.33
CA SER A 467 -31.68 -41.56 -2.22
C SER A 467 -30.44 -41.35 -1.34
N LYS A 468 -29.31 -40.95 -1.94
CA LYS A 468 -28.11 -40.61 -1.18
C LYS A 468 -28.44 -39.34 -0.41
N LYS A 469 -28.70 -39.48 0.90
CA LYS A 469 -28.81 -38.32 1.79
C LYS A 469 -27.45 -37.66 1.86
N THR A 470 -27.30 -36.52 1.20
CA THR A 470 -26.13 -35.66 1.35
C THR A 470 -26.26 -34.97 2.70
N VAL A 471 -25.27 -35.14 3.56
CA VAL A 471 -25.23 -34.49 4.87
C VAL A 471 -24.29 -33.30 4.77
N VAL A 472 -24.83 -32.09 4.93
CA VAL A 472 -24.06 -30.84 4.90
C VAL A 472 -23.75 -30.40 6.33
N VAL A 473 -22.50 -30.04 6.61
CA VAL A 473 -22.11 -29.48 7.92
C VAL A 473 -21.85 -27.99 7.77
N ASN A 474 -22.68 -27.19 8.42
CA ASN A 474 -22.60 -25.74 8.44
C ASN A 474 -21.99 -25.26 9.77
N LEU A 475 -21.41 -24.07 9.76
CA LEU A 475 -21.06 -23.38 11.01
C LEU A 475 -22.34 -22.90 11.70
N LEU A 476 -22.29 -22.72 13.02
CA LEU A 476 -23.36 -22.01 13.74
C LEU A 476 -23.27 -20.49 13.59
N ALA A 477 -22.10 -19.98 13.17
CA ALA A 477 -21.84 -18.58 12.91
C ALA A 477 -20.60 -18.45 12.01
N ASP A 478 -20.55 -17.41 11.19
CA ASP A 478 -19.36 -17.08 10.39
C ASP A 478 -18.09 -17.07 11.24
N LEU A 479 -17.06 -17.79 10.79
CA LEU A 479 -15.74 -17.72 11.39
C LEU A 479 -14.96 -16.62 10.67
N TYR A 480 -14.98 -15.44 11.28
CA TYR A 480 -14.30 -14.26 10.79
C TYR A 480 -13.19 -13.84 11.75
N VAL A 481 -11.94 -14.08 11.35
CA VAL A 481 -10.75 -13.58 12.06
C VAL A 481 -10.08 -12.60 11.14
N VAL A 482 -10.06 -11.32 11.51
CA VAL A 482 -9.37 -10.29 10.74
C VAL A 482 -8.26 -9.73 11.59
N CYS A 483 -7.06 -9.72 11.05
CA CYS A 483 -6.01 -8.92 11.64
C CYS A 483 -6.44 -7.46 11.62
N PRO A 484 -6.39 -6.75 12.76
CA PRO A 484 -6.76 -5.35 12.79
C PRO A 484 -5.92 -4.59 11.75
N LYS A 485 -6.59 -4.03 10.73
CA LYS A 485 -5.99 -3.27 9.61
C LYS A 485 -5.18 -2.03 10.06
N VAL A 486 -5.18 -1.73 11.35
CA VAL A 486 -4.56 -0.55 11.92
C VAL A 486 -3.82 -0.98 13.19
N LEU A 487 -2.51 -0.70 13.22
CA LEU A 487 -1.69 -0.75 14.42
C LEU A 487 -2.46 -0.13 15.61
N THR A 488 -2.61 -0.94 16.66
CA THR A 488 -3.23 -0.69 17.97
C THR A 488 -4.10 0.57 18.12
N THR A 489 -5.39 0.32 18.29
CA THR A 489 -6.35 1.17 19.02
C THR A 489 -5.72 1.70 20.31
N LEU A 490 -6.02 2.95 20.66
CA LEU A 490 -5.66 3.56 21.94
C LEU A 490 -6.03 2.59 23.08
N GLU A 491 -5.02 2.07 23.77
CA GLU A 491 -5.21 1.19 24.91
C GLU A 491 -5.05 2.00 26.19
N ILE A 492 -6.07 1.96 27.04
CA ILE A 492 -6.02 2.61 28.35
C ILE A 492 -5.56 1.56 29.34
N THR A 493 -4.30 1.66 29.78
CA THR A 493 -3.70 0.66 30.68
C THR A 493 -4.24 0.84 32.09
N GLN A 494 -4.39 2.08 32.55
CA GLN A 494 -4.88 2.39 33.87
C GLN A 494 -5.41 3.82 33.94
N ALA A 495 -6.50 4.04 34.66
CA ALA A 495 -7.01 5.38 34.90
C ALA A 495 -7.63 5.55 36.29
N PHE A 496 -7.37 6.71 36.89
CA PHE A 496 -7.83 7.06 38.22
C PHE A 496 -8.44 8.45 38.23
N TYR A 497 -9.56 8.60 38.93
CA TYR A 497 -10.21 9.87 39.16
C TYR A 497 -10.43 10.09 40.65
N GLY A 498 -9.94 11.20 41.20
CA GLY A 498 -10.07 11.49 42.63
C GLY A 498 -9.03 12.48 43.17
N LYS A 499 -8.90 12.55 44.51
CA LYS A 499 -7.90 13.43 45.14
C LYS A 499 -6.54 12.73 45.19
N THR A 500 -5.55 13.26 44.48
CA THR A 500 -4.17 12.79 44.56
C THR A 500 -3.66 12.88 46.00
N GLY A 501 -3.21 11.74 46.54
CA GLY A 501 -2.75 11.61 47.94
C GLY A 501 -3.75 11.03 48.94
N ASN A 502 -5.00 10.73 48.56
CA ASN A 502 -5.94 10.01 49.43
C ASN A 502 -6.60 8.83 48.71
N TYR A 503 -6.04 7.63 48.91
CA TYR A 503 -6.51 6.39 48.26
C TYR A 503 -7.98 6.04 48.56
N LYS A 504 -8.56 6.52 49.68
CA LYS A 504 -9.98 6.31 50.00
C LYS A 504 -10.92 7.18 49.16
N LYS A 505 -10.39 8.14 48.42
CA LYS A 505 -11.11 9.15 47.63
C LYS A 505 -10.67 9.14 46.16
N ILE A 506 -10.30 7.96 45.66
CA ILE A 506 -9.93 7.70 44.27
C ILE A 506 -10.79 6.54 43.77
N PHE A 507 -11.41 6.71 42.61
CA PHE A 507 -12.03 5.64 41.85
C PHE A 507 -11.10 5.21 40.72
N ASP A 508 -11.01 3.90 40.50
CA ASP A 508 -10.46 3.33 39.28
C ASP A 508 -11.54 3.48 38.19
N VAL A 509 -11.20 4.22 37.14
CA VAL A 509 -12.11 4.55 36.02
C VAL A 509 -11.60 3.96 34.71
N THR A 510 -10.74 2.94 34.79
CA THR A 510 -10.10 2.31 33.64
C THR A 510 -11.13 1.72 32.68
N SER A 511 -12.14 1.03 33.20
CA SER A 511 -13.24 0.42 32.42
C SER A 511 -14.06 1.46 31.66
N GLU A 512 -14.43 2.54 32.34
CA GLU A 512 -15.30 3.61 31.84
C GLU A 512 -14.59 4.37 30.71
N LEU A 513 -13.29 4.67 30.90
CA LEU A 513 -12.51 5.29 29.83
C LEU A 513 -12.27 4.34 28.65
N ARG A 514 -12.05 3.04 28.89
CA ARG A 514 -11.93 2.05 27.80
C ARG A 514 -13.21 1.98 26.99
N GLN A 515 -14.36 1.95 27.66
CA GLN A 515 -15.67 1.96 27.02
C GLN A 515 -15.88 3.26 26.23
N LEU A 516 -15.51 4.42 26.79
CA LEU A 516 -15.62 5.70 26.11
C LEU A 516 -14.71 5.77 24.86
N SER A 517 -13.48 5.30 24.95
CA SER A 517 -12.55 5.18 23.80
C SER A 517 -13.13 4.24 22.73
N PHE A 518 -13.67 3.09 23.14
CA PHE A 518 -14.30 2.12 22.25
C PHE A 518 -15.50 2.73 21.50
N MET A 519 -16.40 3.44 22.20
CA MET A 519 -17.53 4.16 21.59
C MET A 519 -17.08 5.23 20.59
N GLN A 520 -15.85 5.74 20.71
CA GLN A 520 -15.25 6.72 19.79
C GLN A 520 -14.44 6.07 18.66
N GLY A 521 -14.61 4.75 18.46
CA GLY A 521 -13.97 3.98 17.41
C GLY A 521 -12.60 3.41 17.80
N GLY A 522 -12.26 3.39 19.08
CA GLY A 522 -11.04 2.77 19.63
C GLY A 522 -9.73 3.48 19.30
N ASN A 523 -9.72 4.42 18.37
CA ASN A 523 -8.51 5.11 17.90
C ASN A 523 -8.25 6.45 18.61
N LYS A 524 -9.26 6.95 19.33
CA LYS A 524 -9.18 8.20 20.09
C LYS A 524 -10.02 8.12 21.37
N LEU A 525 -9.59 8.89 22.37
CA LEU A 525 -10.34 9.24 23.56
C LEU A 525 -10.41 10.75 23.60
N GLN A 526 -11.61 11.28 23.48
CA GLN A 526 -11.92 12.69 23.56
C GLN A 526 -12.92 12.93 24.68
N ILE A 527 -12.56 13.78 25.64
CA ILE A 527 -13.46 14.20 26.72
C ILE A 527 -13.46 15.72 26.71
N SER A 528 -14.60 16.33 26.41
CA SER A 528 -14.71 17.78 26.37
C SER A 528 -14.60 18.38 27.77
N ASP A 529 -14.08 19.60 27.85
CA ASP A 529 -14.15 20.45 29.04
C ASP A 529 -15.58 20.82 29.47
N THR A 530 -16.60 20.57 28.63
CA THR A 530 -18.00 20.73 29.01
C THR A 530 -18.64 19.45 29.53
N SER A 531 -17.94 18.31 29.54
CA SER A 531 -18.47 17.03 30.00
C SER A 531 -18.41 16.93 31.53
N SER A 532 -19.53 16.59 32.15
CA SER A 532 -19.64 16.39 33.61
C SER A 532 -18.91 15.11 34.04
N LEU A 533 -17.82 15.24 34.79
CA LEU A 533 -17.05 14.10 35.30
C LEU A 533 -17.82 13.32 36.39
N ALA A 534 -18.74 13.99 37.09
CA ALA A 534 -19.60 13.34 38.07
C ALA A 534 -20.63 12.41 37.40
N GLU A 535 -21.09 12.74 36.19
CA GLU A 535 -21.95 11.85 35.41
C GLU A 535 -21.17 10.68 34.80
N LEU A 536 -19.96 10.95 34.29
CA LEU A 536 -19.12 9.93 33.66
C LEU A 536 -18.56 8.92 34.67
N PHE A 537 -18.09 9.37 35.84
CA PHE A 537 -17.30 8.55 36.76
C PHE A 537 -17.82 8.50 38.20
N ARG A 538 -18.94 9.18 38.49
CA ARG A 538 -19.42 9.48 39.87
C ARG A 538 -18.44 10.38 40.62
N ASP A 539 -18.87 10.97 41.74
CA ASP A 539 -18.04 11.89 42.52
C ASP A 539 -17.35 11.16 43.70
N PRO A 540 -16.05 10.85 43.62
CA PRO A 540 -15.33 10.17 44.71
C PRO A 540 -15.05 11.08 45.91
N ALA A 541 -15.15 12.41 45.75
CA ALA A 541 -14.73 13.37 46.77
C ALA A 541 -15.46 14.72 46.64
N ARG A 542 -16.72 14.75 47.08
CA ARG A 542 -17.57 15.95 47.01
C ARG A 542 -16.94 17.16 47.70
N GLY A 543 -16.94 18.29 47.00
CA GLY A 543 -16.39 19.57 47.50
C GLY A 543 -14.86 19.64 47.56
N VAL A 544 -14.15 18.65 47.03
CA VAL A 544 -12.68 18.63 46.97
C VAL A 544 -12.23 18.62 45.51
N ARG A 545 -11.13 19.33 45.23
CA ARG A 545 -10.51 19.33 43.90
C ARG A 545 -9.94 17.94 43.59
N LYS A 546 -10.35 17.35 42.47
CA LYS A 546 -9.90 16.05 41.98
C LYS A 546 -9.07 16.19 40.70
N GLU A 547 -8.45 15.11 40.30
CA GLU A 547 -7.62 15.00 39.12
C GLU A 547 -7.96 13.69 38.40
N LEU A 548 -8.02 13.72 37.06
CA LEU A 548 -8.07 12.54 36.21
C LEU A 548 -6.65 12.21 35.74
N ARG A 549 -6.15 11.04 36.14
CA ARG A 549 -4.88 10.49 35.69
C ARG A 549 -5.13 9.29 34.80
N CYS A 550 -4.63 9.32 33.57
CA CYS A 550 -4.79 8.24 32.60
C CYS A 550 -3.42 7.82 32.09
N SER A 551 -3.05 6.57 32.31
CA SER A 551 -1.96 5.88 31.63
C SER A 551 -2.53 5.20 30.39
N TYR A 552 -1.88 5.41 29.25
CA TYR A 552 -2.35 4.88 27.97
C TYR A 552 -1.16 4.45 27.12
N THR A 553 -1.44 3.57 26.15
CA THR A 553 -0.49 3.16 25.12
C THR A 553 -1.13 3.46 23.76
N ILE A 554 -0.46 4.28 22.94
CA ILE A 554 -0.89 4.55 21.56
C ILE A 554 0.23 4.19 20.63
N ARG A 555 0.00 3.28 19.68
CA ARG A 555 1.02 2.84 18.73
C ARG A 555 2.32 2.46 19.44
N GLY A 556 2.18 1.86 20.63
CA GLY A 556 3.32 1.48 21.45
C GLY A 556 3.91 2.54 22.37
N PHE A 557 3.59 3.81 22.17
CA PHE A 557 4.04 4.88 23.05
C PHE A 557 3.18 4.90 24.31
N SER A 558 3.80 4.54 25.43
CA SER A 558 3.20 4.70 26.75
C SER A 558 3.24 6.17 27.15
N GLY A 559 2.07 6.76 27.37
CA GLY A 559 1.89 8.10 27.87
C GLY A 559 1.19 8.09 29.22
N THR A 560 1.44 9.12 30.02
CA THR A 560 0.57 9.42 31.16
C THR A 560 0.07 10.85 31.02
N MET A 561 -1.24 11.02 31.18
CA MET A 561 -1.89 12.32 31.19
C MET A 561 -2.48 12.56 32.56
N ARG A 562 -2.45 13.83 32.97
CA ARG A 562 -2.98 14.32 34.24
C ARG A 562 -3.71 15.63 34.00
N ILE A 563 -5.00 15.67 34.32
CA ILE A 563 -5.83 16.87 34.16
C ILE A 563 -6.64 17.12 35.43
N GLU A 564 -6.58 18.37 35.89
CA GLU A 564 -7.30 18.82 37.06
C GLU A 564 -8.79 19.06 36.74
N GLU A 565 -9.65 18.76 37.70
CA GLU A 565 -11.05 19.16 37.68
C GLU A 565 -11.20 20.62 38.15
N SER A 566 -12.16 21.32 37.55
CA SER A 566 -12.67 22.62 38.00
C SER A 566 -14.20 22.58 38.01
N GLY A 567 -14.79 22.45 39.19
CA GLY A 567 -16.25 22.56 39.39
C GLY A 567 -17.08 21.42 38.77
N GLY A 568 -16.61 20.18 38.80
CA GLY A 568 -17.30 19.04 38.17
C GLY A 568 -16.86 18.74 36.74
N TYR A 569 -16.06 19.62 36.13
CA TYR A 569 -15.65 19.56 34.73
C TYR A 569 -14.12 19.51 34.58
N LEU A 570 -13.62 19.07 33.42
CA LEU A 570 -12.20 19.13 33.12
C LEU A 570 -11.76 20.58 32.88
N ARG A 571 -10.57 20.94 33.33
CA ARG A 571 -9.98 22.26 33.06
C ARG A 571 -9.68 22.50 31.57
N SER A 572 -9.54 21.44 30.79
CA SER A 572 -9.28 21.48 29.35
C SER A 572 -9.82 20.23 28.67
N THR A 573 -10.25 20.35 27.41
CA THR A 573 -10.60 19.21 26.57
C THR A 573 -9.41 18.24 26.44
N ILE A 574 -9.68 16.96 26.68
CA ILE A 574 -8.77 15.84 26.45
C ILE A 574 -8.94 15.36 25.04
N GLN A 575 -7.84 15.19 24.31
CA GLN A 575 -7.83 14.42 23.08
C GLN A 575 -6.55 13.59 23.03
N ILE A 576 -6.72 12.29 23.24
CA ILE A 576 -5.67 11.28 23.18
C ILE A 576 -5.98 10.37 21.97
N GLY A 577 -4.98 10.03 21.16
CA GLY A 577 -5.12 9.13 20.01
C GLY A 577 -4.85 9.81 18.67
N TYR A 578 -5.25 9.17 17.58
CA TYR A 578 -5.11 9.70 16.22
C TYR A 578 -6.48 9.89 15.59
N LEU A 579 -6.67 10.99 14.85
CA LEU A 579 -7.90 11.13 14.07
C LEU A 579 -7.94 10.01 13.04
N PRO A 580 -9.03 9.22 12.94
CA PRO A 580 -9.26 8.41 11.76
C PRO A 580 -9.23 9.38 10.57
N LYS A 581 -8.50 9.02 9.50
CA LYS A 581 -8.64 9.71 8.22
C LYS A 581 -10.06 9.39 7.74
N GLU A 582 -11.04 10.18 8.16
CA GLU A 582 -12.42 10.02 7.71
C GLU A 582 -12.44 10.10 6.19
N ASN A 583 -13.27 9.25 5.60
CA ASN A 583 -13.62 9.17 4.19
C ASN A 583 -14.08 10.54 3.65
N THR A 584 -13.18 11.48 3.40
CA THR A 584 -13.43 12.50 2.40
C THR A 584 -13.31 11.79 1.05
N PRO A 585 -14.41 11.53 0.31
CA PRO A 585 -14.29 11.17 -1.09
C PRO A 585 -13.42 12.25 -1.75
N ALA A 586 -12.40 11.81 -2.48
CA ALA A 586 -11.42 12.68 -3.13
C ALA A 586 -12.06 13.77 -4.01
N HIS A 587 -13.34 13.60 -4.37
CA HIS A 587 -14.09 14.46 -5.24
C HIS A 587 -14.56 15.82 -4.66
N ASN A 588 -14.58 16.02 -3.33
CA ASN A 588 -15.14 17.25 -2.72
C ASN A 588 -14.12 18.25 -2.14
N ARG A 589 -12.81 18.03 -2.33
CA ARG A 589 -11.78 18.99 -1.87
C ARG A 589 -11.70 20.30 -2.69
N ARG A 590 -12.46 20.43 -3.78
CA ARG A 590 -12.56 21.68 -4.55
C ARG A 590 -13.58 22.69 -4.00
N GLU A 591 -14.50 22.29 -3.11
CA GLU A 591 -15.54 23.20 -2.59
C GLU A 591 -15.34 23.67 -1.15
N SER A 592 -14.67 22.90 -0.29
CA SER A 592 -14.44 23.30 1.12
C SER A 592 -13.43 24.44 1.29
N ARG A 593 -12.65 24.80 0.26
CA ARG A 593 -11.88 26.07 0.23
C ARG A 593 -12.72 27.31 -0.09
N LYS A 594 -14.01 27.17 -0.44
CA LYS A 594 -14.91 28.33 -0.67
C LYS A 594 -15.66 28.79 0.58
N VAL A 595 -15.75 27.98 1.64
CA VAL A 595 -16.56 28.33 2.84
C VAL A 595 -15.73 28.95 3.97
N SER A 596 -14.39 28.84 3.94
CA SER A 596 -13.51 29.52 4.92
C SER A 596 -13.06 30.92 4.49
N MET A 597 -13.37 31.36 3.26
CA MET A 597 -13.03 32.70 2.74
C MET A 597 -14.25 33.64 2.67
N SER A 598 -15.47 33.15 2.87
CA SER A 598 -16.70 33.95 2.75
C SER A 598 -16.90 34.97 3.87
N HIS A 599 -16.29 34.78 5.05
CA HIS A 599 -16.35 35.78 6.13
C HIS A 599 -15.30 36.91 6.04
N ALA A 600 -14.22 36.73 5.27
CA ALA A 600 -13.20 37.77 5.07
C ALA A 600 -13.40 38.58 3.78
N VAL A 601 -14.16 38.07 2.80
CA VAL A 601 -14.39 38.73 1.50
C VAL A 601 -15.63 39.65 1.48
N GLY A 602 -16.50 39.56 2.49
CA GLY A 602 -17.69 40.42 2.63
C GLY A 602 -17.37 41.92 2.75
N GLY A 603 -16.24 42.29 3.36
CA GLY A 603 -15.79 43.68 3.49
C GLY A 603 -15.19 44.27 2.21
N ALA A 604 -14.53 43.46 1.38
CA ALA A 604 -13.85 43.93 0.16
C ALA A 604 -14.79 44.04 -1.06
N MET A 605 -15.86 43.24 -1.10
CA MET A 605 -16.86 43.25 -2.19
C MET A 605 -17.77 44.49 -2.18
N ALA A 606 -17.99 45.13 -1.02
CA ALA A 606 -18.72 46.38 -0.93
C ALA A 606 -17.94 47.56 -1.57
N ALA A 607 -16.61 47.58 -1.40
CA ALA A 607 -15.73 48.59 -2.00
C ALA A 607 -15.55 48.40 -3.52
N LEU A 608 -15.56 47.15 -4.01
CA LEU A 608 -15.45 46.83 -5.44
C LEU A 608 -16.76 47.06 -6.24
N LYS A 609 -17.93 47.00 -5.58
CA LYS A 609 -19.22 47.35 -6.22
C LYS A 609 -19.33 48.85 -6.52
N PHE A 610 -18.67 49.70 -5.72
CA PHE A 610 -18.59 51.15 -5.98
C PHE A 610 -17.71 51.49 -7.20
N LEU A 611 -16.66 50.70 -7.46
CA LEU A 611 -15.73 50.92 -8.58
C LEU A 611 -16.18 50.27 -9.91
N LYS A 612 -17.03 49.25 -9.89
CA LYS A 612 -17.52 48.58 -11.11
C LYS A 612 -18.66 49.33 -11.82
N ASN A 613 -19.36 50.24 -11.15
CA ASN A 613 -20.32 51.13 -11.80
C ASN A 613 -19.67 52.26 -12.61
N ALA A 614 -18.35 52.49 -12.46
CA ALA A 614 -17.61 53.50 -13.20
C ALA A 614 -17.01 53.02 -14.54
N LYS A 615 -17.07 51.72 -14.88
CA LYS A 615 -16.40 51.16 -16.09
C LYS A 615 -17.31 50.47 -17.10
N LYS A 616 -18.64 50.59 -16.99
CA LYS A 616 -19.59 50.06 -18.00
C LYS A 616 -19.90 51.11 -19.08
N LYS A 617 -18.84 51.68 -19.67
CA LYS A 617 -18.88 52.41 -20.94
C LYS A 617 -17.65 51.95 -21.72
N ILE A 618 -17.87 51.51 -22.96
CA ILE A 618 -16.90 51.11 -24.00
C ILE A 618 -16.90 49.60 -24.31
N LYS A 619 -17.60 49.28 -25.43
CA LYS A 619 -17.29 48.33 -26.54
C LYS A 619 -16.90 46.88 -26.21
N GLY A 620 -17.36 45.83 -26.88
CA GLY A 620 -18.03 45.72 -28.17
C GLY A 620 -17.29 44.72 -29.08
N ASN A 621 -17.97 43.62 -29.40
CA ASN A 621 -17.95 42.81 -30.63
C ASN A 621 -16.86 41.76 -30.97
N ARG A 622 -17.41 40.59 -31.41
CA ARG A 622 -16.95 39.57 -32.38
C ARG A 622 -15.79 38.65 -31.98
N GLY A 623 -15.77 37.36 -32.33
CA GLY A 623 -16.67 36.54 -33.16
C GLY A 623 -16.19 35.08 -33.19
N THR A 624 -17.13 34.17 -33.45
CA THR A 624 -17.02 32.71 -33.48
C THR A 624 -16.50 32.19 -34.82
N LEU A 625 -15.75 31.07 -34.83
CA LEU A 625 -15.58 30.23 -36.01
C LEU A 625 -15.46 28.74 -35.60
N LEU A 626 -16.26 27.90 -36.27
CA LEU A 626 -16.33 26.44 -36.21
C LEU A 626 -15.86 25.89 -37.56
N ILE A 627 -15.05 24.81 -37.61
CA ILE A 627 -14.99 23.81 -38.70
C ILE A 627 -14.61 22.44 -38.11
N SER A 628 -15.06 21.39 -38.79
CA SER A 628 -15.37 20.01 -38.40
C SER A 628 -14.62 18.93 -39.24
N ASN A 629 -14.79 17.66 -38.82
CA ASN A 629 -14.79 16.36 -39.57
C ASN A 629 -13.45 15.69 -39.98
N ASP A 630 -13.21 14.44 -39.52
CA ASP A 630 -13.38 13.09 -40.18
C ASP A 630 -12.13 12.72 -41.04
N GLN A 631 -11.61 11.49 -41.24
CA GLN A 631 -12.10 10.10 -41.24
C GLN A 631 -10.86 9.14 -41.33
N VAL A 632 -10.95 7.94 -40.70
CA VAL A 632 -10.75 6.54 -41.18
C VAL A 632 -9.80 6.25 -42.37
N ILE A 633 -8.94 5.20 -42.25
CA ILE A 633 -8.77 4.06 -43.20
C ILE A 633 -7.84 2.97 -42.63
N SER A 634 -8.21 1.73 -42.97
CA SER A 634 -7.71 0.37 -42.71
C SER A 634 -6.35 -0.01 -43.34
N GLY A 635 -5.79 -1.14 -42.89
CA GLY A 635 -4.79 -1.91 -43.66
C GLY A 635 -4.28 -3.16 -42.96
N ASP A 636 -4.81 -4.33 -43.35
CA ASP A 636 -4.29 -5.67 -43.10
C ASP A 636 -2.92 -5.90 -43.77
N THR A 637 -2.07 -6.75 -43.16
CA THR A 637 -1.45 -7.94 -43.79
C THR A 637 -0.62 -8.69 -42.74
N GLY A 638 -0.86 -9.99 -42.57
CA GLY A 638 -0.01 -10.90 -41.80
C GLY A 638 1.14 -11.49 -42.61
N VAL A 639 2.09 -12.15 -41.93
CA VAL A 639 2.92 -13.27 -42.43
C VAL A 639 3.43 -14.07 -41.22
N GLU A 640 3.40 -15.39 -41.38
CA GLU A 640 3.86 -16.47 -40.50
C GLU A 640 5.38 -16.49 -40.28
N GLY A 641 5.82 -17.12 -39.18
CA GLY A 641 7.22 -17.47 -38.97
C GLY A 641 7.46 -18.19 -37.65
N ALA A 642 7.33 -19.52 -37.67
CA ALA A 642 7.86 -20.41 -36.66
C ALA A 642 9.41 -20.38 -36.63
N ILE A 643 10.04 -20.71 -35.50
CA ILE A 643 11.19 -21.63 -35.38
C ILE A 643 11.68 -21.69 -33.91
N ALA A 644 11.75 -22.94 -33.45
CA ALA A 644 12.67 -23.64 -32.55
C ALA A 644 12.99 -23.13 -31.12
N GLU A 645 12.63 -24.03 -30.20
CA GLU A 645 13.26 -24.38 -28.94
C GLU A 645 14.78 -24.60 -29.09
N GLU A 646 15.57 -24.14 -28.11
CA GLU A 646 16.82 -24.79 -27.74
C GLU A 646 16.94 -24.77 -26.21
N GLU A 647 16.94 -25.98 -25.65
CA GLU A 647 17.26 -26.31 -24.28
C GLU A 647 18.77 -26.12 -24.05
N GLY A 648 19.13 -25.60 -22.88
CA GLY A 648 20.50 -25.40 -22.45
C GLY A 648 20.65 -25.89 -21.01
N GLU A 649 21.14 -27.12 -20.92
CA GLU A 649 21.42 -27.95 -19.75
C GLU A 649 22.75 -27.56 -19.08
N GLU A 650 22.96 -28.12 -17.87
CA GLU A 650 24.21 -28.24 -17.10
C GLU A 650 24.68 -26.98 -16.31
N VAL A 651 25.29 -27.05 -15.12
CA VAL A 651 26.08 -28.10 -14.43
C VAL A 651 25.93 -27.89 -12.91
N GLU A 652 25.71 -28.98 -12.16
CA GLU A 652 25.96 -29.08 -10.72
C GLU A 652 27.45 -29.35 -10.45
N GLU A 653 28.10 -28.57 -9.59
CA GLU A 653 29.35 -28.99 -8.93
C GLU A 653 29.35 -28.55 -7.45
N GLY A 654 29.26 -29.54 -6.56
CA GLY A 654 30.44 -30.00 -5.82
C GLY A 654 30.95 -29.18 -4.63
N GLU A 655 30.51 -29.61 -3.44
CA GLU A 655 31.27 -29.84 -2.19
C GLU A 655 32.50 -29.00 -1.81
N GLY A 656 32.53 -28.56 -0.55
CA GLY A 656 33.74 -28.10 0.12
C GLY A 656 33.52 -27.86 1.62
N GLU A 657 33.67 -28.92 2.42
CA GLU A 657 33.87 -28.85 3.87
C GLU A 657 35.13 -28.05 4.23
N GLY A 658 35.11 -27.35 5.37
CA GLY A 658 36.26 -26.62 5.87
C GLY A 658 36.08 -26.13 7.31
N ASP A 659 36.35 -27.03 8.27
CA ASP A 659 36.64 -26.70 9.66
C ASP A 659 37.85 -25.77 9.79
N GLY A 660 37.81 -24.83 10.74
CA GLY A 660 38.97 -24.01 11.05
C GLY A 660 38.72 -22.93 12.10
N ALA A 661 38.82 -23.31 13.37
CA ALA A 661 38.94 -22.40 14.50
C ALA A 661 40.24 -21.58 14.41
N GLU A 662 40.21 -20.30 14.82
CA GLU A 662 41.28 -19.65 15.58
C GLU A 662 40.88 -18.24 16.04
N ASP A 663 40.62 -18.10 17.35
CA ASP A 663 40.49 -16.84 18.06
C ASP A 663 41.83 -16.09 18.08
N LYS A 664 41.91 -14.96 17.37
CA LYS A 664 43.01 -13.99 17.52
C LYS A 664 42.56 -12.79 18.32
N LYS A 665 43.05 -12.73 19.57
CA LYS A 665 43.19 -11.51 20.36
C LYS A 665 44.02 -10.49 19.58
N VAL A 666 43.45 -9.32 19.33
CA VAL A 666 44.19 -8.13 18.87
C VAL A 666 44.35 -7.20 20.08
N GLU A 667 45.59 -7.10 20.55
CA GLU A 667 46.04 -6.05 21.47
C GLU A 667 46.35 -4.77 20.65
N PHE A 668 45.81 -3.64 21.08
CA PHE A 668 46.22 -2.32 20.59
C PHE A 668 47.39 -1.79 21.43
N PRO A 669 48.47 -1.26 20.82
CA PRO A 669 49.40 -0.39 21.54
C PRO A 669 48.93 1.08 21.52
N PRO A 670 49.37 1.88 22.50
CA PRO A 670 48.88 3.23 22.73
C PRO A 670 49.66 4.32 21.98
N VAL A 671 49.03 5.50 21.98
CA VAL A 671 49.47 6.86 21.56
C VAL A 671 49.05 7.28 20.16
#